data_AF-A0A9Q4CW28-F1
#
_entry.id   AF-A0A9Q4CW28-F1
#
_cell.length_a   1.000
_cell.length_b   1.000
_cell.length_c   1.000
_cell.angle_alpha   90.00
_cell.angle_beta   90.00
_cell.angle_gamma   90.00
#
_symmetry.space_group_name_H-M   'P 1'
#
loop_
_entity.id
_entity.type
_entity.pdbx_description
1 polymer ?
#
loop_
_entity_poly.entity_id
_entity_poly.type
_entity_poly.pdbx_seq_one_letter_code
_entity_poly.pdbx_strand_id
1 'polypeptide(L)'
;MARVILRDGLVAELRKVRSTDADFALIQELFENTSPESLYFRFFHAIKSVDETTIRAMIGDDERTLALMCLHEDKAIAIGNYMGTDDGVAEVAFLVRDDSQGRGIGSLLLAHLAEAAWLNGIRVLEAHILRDNYRMLQVFRASGFELTSETDGSSVRLVWALGRHEPSRVLQETRERLATSASLHPFFHPETVAVVGASRDPIALGHLLLRHLLEGEFTGAVYPVHPSARAIAGVRAYPLVSAIPETVDLAVIAVPALGVEEVVEDCLRAKVKAVMILSSGFAEAGPQGLERERMIRDKLRAAGCRLIGPNGLGLVNTSPAVRLNASFAPALPKCGRVGIASHSGALGIAILEYASRVGVGVSSFVSLGNRADVSGNDLLQYWETDAETDIILLYLEAFGNPRKFSRIARRLSRQKPMLAVKSGRSPASLFASHRIGPSLVHDDETFAALFRQAGIIRVDTLQELFDVTALLATPVVASGDRVAVVTNTAGGAVLTADMLTRDRLRLMQPVINLGFEALADSYREVLPAVLRDESVDAVVVLYTPVGPSDESAVVEALGAAIREVREEARIQGKTFAKPVVANFLFTGEYMVRYIKVDDAYRIPIYPFPESAVRALARVVEYHEYRRSPIGRVPDIEGMDGSGARDYVRQILKSHGHAILTESEMNELVRLGGFRMTAVAEHRPAKCTVRLESDLLFGPILRVFPEPSSSFGGPHVVRLLPLTDLDVEQLARVVATWFVHQQPLTMVVGKQPATDATTDYEHVSQELRDFFARLSQLTEDVPEFSGMELALGMDGSQLQWKAPVVVEVGRPSGSEGPVLE
;
A
#
# COMPACT_ATOMS: atom_id res chain seq x y z
N MET A 1 4.10 -17.76 13.19
CA MET A 1 2.77 -17.51 13.83
C MET A 1 2.15 -16.25 13.25
N ALA A 2 0.93 -16.32 12.70
CA ALA A 2 0.27 -15.24 11.97
C ALA A 2 -1.11 -14.92 12.57
N ARG A 3 -1.41 -13.66 12.87
CA ARG A 3 -2.77 -13.25 13.29
C ARG A 3 -3.58 -12.87 12.05
N VAL A 4 -4.84 -13.30 12.02
CA VAL A 4 -5.74 -13.21 10.86
C VAL A 4 -7.04 -12.53 11.27
N ILE A 5 -7.63 -11.77 10.35
CA ILE A 5 -8.96 -11.17 10.56
C ILE A 5 -9.96 -12.02 9.80
N LEU A 6 -10.97 -12.51 10.51
CA LEU A 6 -12.05 -13.32 9.98
C LEU A 6 -13.06 -12.45 9.23
N ARG A 7 -13.95 -13.09 8.45
CA ARG A 7 -14.90 -12.39 7.57
C ARG A 7 -15.83 -11.40 8.29
N ASP A 8 -16.12 -11.66 9.56
CA ASP A 8 -16.94 -10.82 10.44
C ASP A 8 -16.14 -9.74 11.18
N GLY A 9 -14.83 -9.62 10.91
CA GLY A 9 -13.95 -8.64 11.54
C GLY A 9 -13.27 -9.14 12.83
N LEU A 10 -13.61 -10.34 13.33
CA LEU A 10 -12.97 -10.90 14.52
C LEU A 10 -11.51 -11.23 14.25
N VAL A 11 -10.66 -11.07 15.27
CA VAL A 11 -9.26 -11.46 15.20
C VAL A 11 -9.10 -12.90 15.71
N ALA A 12 -8.39 -13.71 14.94
CA ALA A 12 -7.96 -15.05 15.32
C ALA A 12 -6.46 -15.20 15.13
N GLU A 13 -5.89 -16.22 15.75
CA GLU A 13 -4.51 -16.63 15.56
C GLU A 13 -4.45 -17.82 14.62
N LEU A 14 -3.50 -17.83 13.69
CA LEU A 14 -3.19 -18.95 12.82
C LEU A 14 -1.71 -19.30 13.01
N ARG A 15 -1.41 -20.55 13.34
CA ARG A 15 -0.01 -20.98 13.47
C ARG A 15 0.18 -22.45 13.15
N LYS A 16 1.44 -22.80 12.86
CA LYS A 16 1.88 -24.18 12.80
C LYS A 16 1.60 -24.86 14.14
N VAL A 17 1.08 -26.08 14.06
CA VAL A 17 0.94 -26.98 15.21
C VAL A 17 2.33 -27.48 15.60
N ARG A 18 2.65 -27.44 16.89
CA ARG A 18 3.90 -27.97 17.44
C ARG A 18 3.65 -29.34 18.04
N SER A 19 4.63 -30.22 17.94
CA SER A 19 4.66 -31.53 18.61
C SER A 19 4.84 -31.40 20.14
N THR A 20 3.96 -30.66 20.82
CA THR A 20 3.99 -30.36 22.26
C THR A 20 2.67 -30.74 22.92
N ASP A 21 2.71 -31.22 24.16
CA ASP A 21 1.51 -31.67 24.90
C ASP A 21 0.42 -30.60 25.01
N ALA A 22 0.79 -29.31 25.08
CA ALA A 22 -0.15 -28.21 25.08
C ALA A 22 -0.96 -28.09 23.77
N ASP A 23 -0.29 -28.25 22.63
CA ASP A 23 -0.95 -28.22 21.32
C ASP A 23 -1.80 -29.48 21.10
N PHE A 24 -1.36 -30.64 21.62
CA PHE A 24 -2.18 -31.86 21.63
C PHE A 24 -3.48 -31.65 22.41
N ALA A 25 -3.40 -31.07 23.61
CA ALA A 25 -4.57 -30.79 24.44
C ALA A 25 -5.57 -29.87 23.71
N LEU A 26 -5.09 -28.84 23.02
CA LEU A 26 -5.93 -27.93 22.24
C LEU A 26 -6.65 -28.63 21.07
N ILE A 27 -5.97 -29.54 20.37
CA ILE A 27 -6.58 -30.29 19.27
C ILE A 27 -7.59 -31.31 19.78
N GLN A 28 -7.28 -31.95 20.91
CA GLN A 28 -8.21 -32.86 21.56
C GLN A 28 -9.47 -32.11 22.02
N GLU A 29 -9.32 -30.95 22.66
CA GLU A 29 -10.44 -30.07 23.05
C GLU A 29 -11.27 -29.64 21.83
N LEU A 30 -10.62 -29.32 20.70
CA LEU A 30 -11.33 -29.00 19.46
C LEU A 30 -12.21 -30.16 18.99
N PHE A 31 -11.70 -31.39 19.00
CA PHE A 31 -12.47 -32.57 18.59
C PHE A 31 -13.60 -32.89 19.56
N GLU A 32 -13.38 -32.79 20.88
CA GLU A 32 -14.41 -33.01 21.90
C GLU A 32 -15.56 -31.99 21.81
N ASN A 33 -15.27 -30.76 21.38
CA ASN A 33 -16.25 -29.68 21.21
C ASN A 33 -16.78 -29.54 19.78
N THR A 34 -16.58 -30.54 18.91
CA THR A 34 -17.10 -30.55 17.54
C THR A 34 -18.21 -31.58 17.38
N SER A 35 -19.23 -31.26 16.58
CA SER A 35 -20.36 -32.16 16.37
C SER A 35 -19.95 -33.51 15.75
N PRO A 36 -20.66 -34.61 16.07
CA PRO A 36 -20.43 -35.91 15.45
C PRO A 36 -20.55 -35.88 13.92
N GLU A 37 -21.38 -34.99 13.38
CA GLU A 37 -21.55 -34.79 11.94
C GLU A 37 -20.28 -34.19 11.31
N SER A 38 -19.73 -33.13 11.89
CA SER A 38 -18.48 -32.51 11.43
C SER A 38 -17.29 -33.47 11.54
N LEU A 39 -17.22 -34.30 12.61
CA LEU A 39 -16.22 -35.36 12.73
C LEU A 39 -16.42 -36.48 11.70
N TYR A 40 -17.66 -36.90 11.45
CA TYR A 40 -17.99 -37.87 10.40
C TYR A 40 -17.51 -37.40 9.03
N PHE A 41 -17.72 -36.12 8.71
CA PHE A 41 -17.24 -35.55 7.45
C PHE A 41 -15.71 -35.44 7.37
N ARG A 42 -15.00 -35.31 8.51
CA ARG A 42 -13.53 -35.23 8.57
C ARG A 42 -12.84 -36.58 8.40
N PHE A 43 -13.44 -37.64 8.94
CA PHE A 43 -12.83 -38.98 9.06
C PHE A 43 -13.52 -40.06 8.20
N PHE A 44 -14.65 -39.73 7.60
CA PHE A 44 -15.50 -40.58 6.73
C PHE A 44 -16.12 -41.80 7.43
N HIS A 45 -16.05 -41.85 8.76
CA HIS A 45 -16.70 -42.85 9.58
C HIS A 45 -17.12 -42.23 10.91
N ALA A 46 -18.11 -42.85 11.56
CA ALA A 46 -18.58 -42.37 12.86
C ALA A 46 -17.50 -42.62 13.92
N ILE A 47 -16.93 -41.54 14.45
CA ILE A 47 -15.91 -41.59 15.49
C ILE A 47 -16.45 -40.95 16.77
N LYS A 48 -16.26 -41.60 17.92
CA LYS A 48 -16.67 -41.05 19.24
C LYS A 48 -15.61 -40.16 19.86
N SER A 49 -14.35 -40.46 19.60
CA SER A 49 -13.17 -39.73 20.10
C SER A 49 -12.01 -40.02 19.16
N VAL A 50 -11.19 -39.01 18.89
CA VAL A 50 -9.96 -39.17 18.10
C VAL A 50 -8.83 -39.50 19.07
N ASP A 51 -8.10 -40.60 18.82
CA ASP A 51 -7.01 -41.01 19.69
C ASP A 51 -5.73 -40.19 19.44
N GLU A 52 -4.82 -40.22 20.41
CA GLU A 52 -3.58 -39.47 20.37
C GLU A 52 -2.70 -39.86 19.16
N THR A 53 -2.71 -41.14 18.78
CA THR A 53 -1.99 -41.66 17.61
C THR A 53 -2.43 -40.96 16.33
N THR A 54 -3.75 -40.80 16.13
CA THR A 54 -4.31 -40.12 14.97
C THR A 54 -3.96 -38.63 14.97
N ILE A 55 -3.99 -37.96 16.14
CA ILE A 55 -3.58 -36.56 16.25
C ILE A 55 -2.10 -36.40 15.89
N ARG A 56 -1.23 -37.25 16.45
CA ARG A 56 0.23 -37.22 16.18
C ARG A 56 0.55 -37.41 14.71
N ALA A 57 -0.16 -38.29 14.02
CA ALA A 57 0.01 -38.52 12.59
C ALA A 57 -0.33 -37.29 11.73
N MET A 58 -1.24 -36.42 12.17
CA MET A 58 -1.63 -35.22 11.41
C MET A 58 -0.61 -34.08 11.48
N ILE A 59 0.17 -33.99 12.56
CA ILE A 59 0.99 -32.81 12.85
C ILE A 59 2.20 -32.79 11.92
N GLY A 60 2.91 -33.92 11.85
CA GLY A 60 4.10 -34.09 11.02
C GLY A 60 5.27 -33.16 11.42
N ASP A 61 6.50 -33.64 11.27
CA ASP A 61 7.71 -32.83 11.56
C ASP A 61 8.66 -32.71 10.34
N ASP A 62 8.21 -33.11 9.15
CA ASP A 62 9.00 -33.04 7.91
C ASP A 62 8.42 -32.08 6.86
N GLU A 63 9.13 -31.86 5.75
CA GLU A 63 8.71 -30.94 4.69
C GLU A 63 7.47 -31.44 3.91
N ARG A 64 7.15 -32.74 4.02
CA ARG A 64 6.00 -33.38 3.35
C ARG A 64 4.74 -33.36 4.19
N THR A 65 4.81 -32.90 5.44
CA THR A 65 3.68 -32.88 6.36
C THR A 65 3.59 -31.57 7.12
N LEU A 66 2.41 -30.96 7.16
CA LEU A 66 2.21 -29.71 7.89
C LEU A 66 0.78 -29.62 8.42
N ALA A 67 0.66 -29.33 9.72
CA ALA A 67 -0.60 -28.90 10.32
C ALA A 67 -0.57 -27.43 10.73
N LEU A 68 -1.67 -26.74 10.46
CA LEU A 68 -2.00 -25.40 10.94
C LEU A 68 -3.24 -25.47 11.83
N MET A 69 -3.23 -24.73 12.94
CA MET A 69 -4.40 -24.53 13.78
C MET A 69 -4.80 -23.07 13.84
N CYS A 70 -6.11 -22.82 13.95
CA CYS A 70 -6.67 -21.50 14.19
C CYS A 70 -7.19 -21.42 15.63
N LEU A 71 -6.79 -20.38 16.36
CA LEU A 71 -7.20 -20.14 17.74
C LEU A 71 -7.97 -18.82 17.88
N HIS A 72 -8.94 -18.81 18.79
CA HIS A 72 -9.65 -17.61 19.24
C HIS A 72 -9.85 -17.70 20.75
N GLU A 73 -9.50 -16.64 21.49
CA GLU A 73 -9.48 -16.64 22.96
C GLU A 73 -8.74 -17.87 23.54
N ASP A 74 -7.54 -18.16 23.00
CA ASP A 74 -6.67 -19.29 23.35
C ASP A 74 -7.28 -20.70 23.13
N LYS A 75 -8.45 -20.80 22.50
CA LYS A 75 -9.09 -22.08 22.16
C LYS A 75 -8.92 -22.40 20.70
N ALA A 76 -8.60 -23.65 20.37
CA ALA A 76 -8.60 -24.11 19.00
C ALA A 76 -10.04 -24.13 18.44
N ILE A 77 -10.24 -23.43 17.32
CA ILE A 77 -11.52 -23.35 16.60
C ILE A 77 -11.47 -24.04 15.23
N ALA A 78 -10.28 -24.33 14.72
CA ALA A 78 -10.08 -25.10 13.50
C ALA A 78 -8.68 -25.72 13.40
N ILE A 79 -8.56 -26.77 12.60
CA ILE A 79 -7.30 -27.39 12.20
C ILE A 79 -7.35 -27.74 10.71
N GLY A 80 -6.24 -27.55 10.01
CA GLY A 80 -6.05 -28.03 8.64
C GLY A 80 -4.64 -28.57 8.47
N ASN A 81 -4.49 -29.64 7.71
CA ASN A 81 -3.19 -30.22 7.44
C ASN A 81 -3.07 -30.73 6.00
N TYR A 82 -1.84 -30.79 5.50
CA TYR A 82 -1.52 -31.54 4.29
C TYR A 82 -0.55 -32.69 4.61
N MET A 83 -0.60 -33.75 3.80
CA MET A 83 0.24 -34.93 3.92
C MET A 83 0.70 -35.38 2.52
N GLY A 84 2.01 -35.43 2.30
CA GLY A 84 2.60 -35.82 1.01
C GLY A 84 2.33 -37.27 0.67
N THR A 85 1.80 -37.53 -0.53
CA THR A 85 1.45 -38.88 -1.01
C THR A 85 2.49 -39.43 -1.96
N ASP A 86 2.97 -38.62 -2.91
CA ASP A 86 4.02 -38.93 -3.90
C ASP A 86 4.98 -37.74 -4.08
N ASP A 87 5.99 -37.87 -4.95
CA ASP A 87 6.90 -36.76 -5.30
C ASP A 87 6.12 -35.59 -5.93
N GLY A 88 5.91 -34.52 -5.16
CA GLY A 88 5.26 -33.29 -5.59
C GLY A 88 3.74 -33.23 -5.38
N VAL A 89 3.12 -34.23 -4.75
CA VAL A 89 1.66 -34.29 -4.48
C VAL A 89 1.38 -34.39 -2.97
N ALA A 90 0.38 -33.68 -2.47
CA ALA A 90 -0.09 -33.83 -1.09
C ALA A 90 -1.62 -33.79 -0.94
N GLU A 91 -2.15 -34.63 -0.06
CA GLU A 91 -3.57 -34.63 0.33
C GLU A 91 -3.81 -33.58 1.42
N VAL A 92 -4.91 -32.84 1.35
CA VAL A 92 -5.28 -31.79 2.30
C VAL A 92 -6.62 -32.09 2.96
N ALA A 93 -6.71 -31.83 4.27
CA ALA A 93 -7.96 -31.96 5.00
C ALA A 93 -8.13 -30.94 6.14
N PHE A 94 -9.39 -30.66 6.50
CA PHE A 94 -9.75 -29.56 7.41
C PHE A 94 -10.89 -29.93 8.36
N LEU A 95 -10.87 -29.33 9.54
CA LEU A 95 -12.00 -29.30 10.47
C LEU A 95 -12.17 -27.87 11.01
N VAL A 96 -13.42 -27.38 11.02
CA VAL A 96 -13.80 -26.11 11.65
C VAL A 96 -14.96 -26.38 12.62
N ARG A 97 -14.81 -25.95 13.87
CA ARG A 97 -15.83 -26.11 14.92
C ARG A 97 -17.14 -25.44 14.50
N ASP A 98 -18.27 -26.06 14.81
CA ASP A 98 -19.58 -25.72 14.23
C ASP A 98 -19.98 -24.24 14.48
N ASP A 99 -19.69 -23.69 15.67
CA ASP A 99 -19.97 -22.30 16.07
C ASP A 99 -19.10 -21.23 15.36
N SER A 100 -18.04 -21.69 14.69
CA SER A 100 -17.03 -20.87 14.02
C SER A 100 -17.10 -21.01 12.50
N GLN A 101 -18.00 -21.85 11.97
CA GLN A 101 -18.25 -22.00 10.54
C GLN A 101 -18.85 -20.73 9.92
N GLY A 102 -18.70 -20.56 8.61
CA GLY A 102 -19.18 -19.37 7.88
C GLY A 102 -18.29 -18.12 7.99
N ARG A 103 -17.29 -18.13 8.87
CA ARG A 103 -16.34 -17.01 9.09
C ARG A 103 -15.14 -16.98 8.14
N GLY A 104 -15.08 -17.89 7.19
CA GLY A 104 -14.01 -17.98 6.18
C GLY A 104 -12.77 -18.78 6.59
N ILE A 105 -12.77 -19.41 7.77
CA ILE A 105 -11.60 -20.12 8.34
C ILE A 105 -11.11 -21.26 7.43
N GLY A 106 -12.02 -22.05 6.85
CA GLY A 106 -11.64 -23.15 5.95
C GLY A 106 -10.89 -22.67 4.69
N SER A 107 -11.36 -21.58 4.08
CA SER A 107 -10.67 -20.98 2.93
C SER A 107 -9.32 -20.36 3.31
N LEU A 108 -9.22 -19.81 4.52
CA LEU A 108 -7.96 -19.28 5.07
C LEU A 108 -6.93 -20.41 5.25
N LEU A 109 -7.33 -21.51 5.90
CA LEU A 109 -6.46 -22.69 6.07
C LEU A 109 -5.99 -23.23 4.73
N LEU A 110 -6.90 -23.40 3.75
CA LEU A 110 -6.56 -23.87 2.42
C LEU A 110 -5.51 -22.99 1.74
N ALA A 111 -5.66 -21.66 1.80
CA ALA A 111 -4.70 -20.74 1.18
C ALA A 111 -3.30 -20.84 1.82
N HIS A 112 -3.22 -20.87 3.15
CA HIS A 112 -1.94 -20.98 3.85
C HIS A 112 -1.27 -22.35 3.68
N LEU A 113 -2.05 -23.43 3.64
CA LEU A 113 -1.52 -24.76 3.35
C LEU A 113 -1.01 -24.84 1.91
N ALA A 114 -1.71 -24.25 0.94
CA ALA A 114 -1.27 -24.19 -0.45
C ALA A 114 0.05 -23.41 -0.62
N GLU A 115 0.16 -22.25 0.03
CA GLU A 115 1.40 -21.46 0.02
C GLU A 115 2.57 -22.22 0.67
N ALA A 116 2.34 -22.84 1.83
CA ALA A 116 3.36 -23.63 2.51
C ALA A 116 3.78 -24.86 1.68
N ALA A 117 2.81 -25.56 1.07
CA ALA A 117 3.06 -26.70 0.19
C ALA A 117 3.93 -26.28 -1.01
N TRP A 118 3.62 -25.16 -1.66
CA TRP A 118 4.42 -24.62 -2.76
C TRP A 118 5.87 -24.34 -2.37
N LEU A 119 6.09 -23.70 -1.21
CA LEU A 119 7.41 -23.41 -0.67
C LEU A 119 8.22 -24.67 -0.34
N ASN A 120 7.53 -25.74 0.07
CA ASN A 120 8.09 -27.06 0.37
C ASN A 120 8.22 -27.98 -0.85
N GLY A 121 8.07 -27.45 -2.07
CA GLY A 121 8.28 -28.22 -3.30
C GLY A 121 7.09 -29.04 -3.77
N ILE A 122 5.95 -28.99 -3.07
CA ILE A 122 4.69 -29.60 -3.52
C ILE A 122 4.13 -28.76 -4.67
N ARG A 123 3.62 -29.41 -5.70
CA ARG A 123 3.10 -28.79 -6.92
C ARG A 123 1.65 -29.15 -7.20
N VAL A 124 1.14 -30.21 -6.58
CA VAL A 124 -0.25 -30.64 -6.71
C VAL A 124 -0.82 -30.88 -5.33
N LEU A 125 -2.02 -30.39 -5.10
CA LEU A 125 -2.80 -30.75 -3.92
C LEU A 125 -4.04 -31.52 -4.33
N GLU A 126 -4.47 -32.40 -3.43
CA GLU A 126 -5.72 -33.12 -3.58
C GLU A 126 -6.53 -33.12 -2.29
N ALA A 127 -7.83 -33.35 -2.40
CA ALA A 127 -8.71 -33.53 -1.25
C ALA A 127 -9.83 -34.52 -1.57
N HIS A 128 -10.08 -35.44 -0.66
CA HIS A 128 -11.23 -36.31 -0.70
C HIS A 128 -12.37 -35.70 0.12
N ILE A 129 -13.58 -35.69 -0.42
CA ILE A 129 -14.74 -35.05 0.23
C ILE A 129 -15.98 -35.92 0.02
N LEU A 130 -16.70 -36.28 1.09
CA LEU A 130 -17.98 -36.97 0.96
C LEU A 130 -18.98 -36.13 0.16
N ARG A 131 -19.74 -36.77 -0.75
CA ARG A 131 -20.69 -36.09 -1.65
C ARG A 131 -21.74 -35.24 -0.92
N ASP A 132 -22.11 -35.63 0.28
CA ASP A 132 -23.11 -34.92 1.10
C ASP A 132 -22.53 -33.71 1.85
N ASN A 133 -21.19 -33.54 1.87
CA ASN A 133 -20.54 -32.38 2.47
C ASN A 133 -20.52 -31.17 1.52
N TYR A 134 -21.71 -30.66 1.19
CA TYR A 134 -21.87 -29.51 0.30
C TYR A 134 -21.12 -28.26 0.77
N ARG A 135 -20.97 -28.09 2.10
CA ARG A 135 -20.22 -26.97 2.69
C ARG A 135 -18.74 -27.03 2.31
N MET A 136 -18.11 -28.19 2.43
CA MET A 136 -16.69 -28.33 2.08
C MET A 136 -16.47 -28.23 0.56
N LEU A 137 -17.36 -28.81 -0.25
CA LEU A 137 -17.33 -28.63 -1.71
C LEU A 137 -17.43 -27.14 -2.10
N GLN A 138 -18.24 -26.36 -1.37
CA GLN A 138 -18.35 -24.91 -1.58
C GLN A 138 -17.08 -24.17 -1.18
N VAL A 139 -16.40 -24.56 -0.09
CA VAL A 139 -15.11 -23.97 0.31
C VAL A 139 -14.07 -24.11 -0.81
N PHE A 140 -13.98 -25.30 -1.41
CA PHE A 140 -13.09 -25.54 -2.55
C PHE A 140 -13.54 -24.79 -3.80
N ARG A 141 -14.82 -24.85 -4.19
CA ARG A 141 -15.30 -24.09 -5.37
C ARG A 141 -15.10 -22.58 -5.23
N ALA A 142 -15.20 -22.04 -4.01
CA ALA A 142 -14.96 -20.64 -3.71
C ALA A 142 -13.48 -20.32 -3.43
N SER A 143 -12.56 -21.27 -3.56
CA SER A 143 -11.14 -21.08 -3.25
C SER A 143 -10.40 -20.26 -4.31
N GLY A 144 -10.85 -20.32 -5.56
CA GLY A 144 -10.17 -19.72 -6.71
C GLY A 144 -9.14 -20.62 -7.38
N PHE A 145 -8.93 -21.84 -6.89
CA PHE A 145 -8.13 -22.83 -7.60
C PHE A 145 -8.90 -23.37 -8.82
N GLU A 146 -8.18 -23.65 -9.91
CA GLU A 146 -8.72 -24.44 -11.02
C GLU A 146 -8.75 -25.92 -10.60
N LEU A 147 -9.94 -26.38 -10.20
CA LEU A 147 -10.14 -27.71 -9.66
C LEU A 147 -10.56 -28.68 -10.76
N THR A 148 -9.89 -29.82 -10.86
CA THR A 148 -10.44 -31.01 -11.51
C THR A 148 -11.15 -31.85 -10.46
N SER A 149 -12.32 -32.38 -10.82
CA SER A 149 -13.12 -33.21 -9.90
C SER A 149 -13.35 -34.59 -10.50
N GLU A 150 -13.00 -35.62 -9.75
CA GLU A 150 -13.29 -37.02 -10.06
C GLU A 150 -14.23 -37.57 -8.99
N THR A 151 -15.30 -38.24 -9.41
CA THR A 151 -16.22 -38.89 -8.45
C THR A 151 -15.74 -40.30 -8.19
N ASP A 152 -15.48 -40.64 -6.93
CA ASP A 152 -15.08 -41.97 -6.50
C ASP A 152 -16.02 -42.48 -5.41
N GLY A 153 -16.92 -43.39 -5.81
CA GLY A 153 -17.91 -43.96 -4.89
C GLY A 153 -18.72 -42.87 -4.20
N SER A 154 -18.75 -42.86 -2.87
CA SER A 154 -19.46 -41.87 -2.03
C SER A 154 -18.71 -40.54 -1.85
N SER A 155 -17.51 -40.42 -2.41
CA SER A 155 -16.63 -39.25 -2.29
C SER A 155 -16.37 -38.57 -3.63
N VAL A 156 -15.88 -37.33 -3.56
CA VAL A 156 -15.36 -36.53 -4.67
C VAL A 156 -13.90 -36.26 -4.37
N ARG A 157 -13.02 -36.69 -5.26
CA ARG A 157 -11.60 -36.32 -5.27
C ARG A 157 -11.47 -35.02 -6.05
N LEU A 158 -10.97 -33.98 -5.39
CA LEU A 158 -10.61 -32.72 -6.02
C LEU A 158 -9.08 -32.68 -6.16
N VAL A 159 -8.58 -32.31 -7.33
CA VAL A 159 -7.15 -32.16 -7.61
C VAL A 159 -6.90 -30.78 -8.22
N TRP A 160 -5.83 -30.11 -7.78
CA TRP A 160 -5.42 -28.83 -8.37
C TRP A 160 -3.91 -28.66 -8.34
N ALA A 161 -3.39 -28.08 -9.43
CA ALA A 161 -2.00 -27.69 -9.51
C ALA A 161 -1.80 -26.35 -8.78
N LEU A 162 -0.70 -26.25 -8.04
CA LEU A 162 -0.23 -25.02 -7.45
C LEU A 162 0.58 -24.24 -8.48
N GLY A 163 0.32 -22.94 -8.60
CA GLY A 163 0.96 -22.05 -9.57
C GLY A 163 1.32 -20.67 -9.00
N ARG A 164 2.13 -19.92 -9.76
CA ARG A 164 2.63 -18.58 -9.36
C ARG A 164 1.57 -17.47 -9.43
N HIS A 165 0.63 -17.57 -10.37
CA HIS A 165 -0.42 -16.58 -10.65
C HIS A 165 -1.80 -17.21 -10.50
N GLU A 166 -2.26 -17.36 -9.27
CA GLU A 166 -3.53 -18.03 -9.02
C GLU A 166 -4.68 -17.04 -8.74
N PRO A 167 -5.89 -17.32 -9.25
CA PRO A 167 -7.10 -16.64 -8.78
C PRO A 167 -7.35 -16.81 -7.27
N SER A 168 -6.75 -17.83 -6.65
CA SER A 168 -6.75 -18.07 -5.21
C SER A 168 -6.16 -16.89 -4.42
N ARG A 169 -5.02 -16.33 -4.86
CA ARG A 169 -4.38 -15.16 -4.25
C ARG A 169 -5.32 -13.96 -4.33
N VAL A 170 -5.91 -13.67 -5.48
CA VAL A 170 -6.86 -12.55 -5.66
C VAL A 170 -8.09 -12.66 -4.74
N LEU A 171 -8.62 -13.88 -4.54
CA LEU A 171 -9.73 -14.11 -3.61
C LEU A 171 -9.29 -13.98 -2.15
N GLN A 172 -8.08 -14.44 -1.80
CA GLN A 172 -7.51 -14.24 -0.47
C GLN A 172 -7.34 -12.74 -0.17
N GLU A 173 -6.79 -11.97 -1.10
CA GLU A 173 -6.66 -10.52 -0.97
C GLU A 173 -8.02 -9.84 -0.79
N THR A 174 -9.03 -10.27 -1.55
CA THR A 174 -10.38 -9.73 -1.43
C THR A 174 -10.98 -10.02 -0.06
N ARG A 175 -10.78 -11.23 0.48
CA ARG A 175 -11.23 -11.59 1.83
C ARG A 175 -10.50 -10.81 2.90
N GLU A 176 -9.17 -10.72 2.81
CA GLU A 176 -8.32 -9.94 3.71
C GLU A 176 -8.79 -8.48 3.77
N ARG A 177 -9.07 -7.89 2.60
CA ARG A 177 -9.60 -6.51 2.48
C ARG A 177 -10.94 -6.35 3.18
N LEU A 178 -11.91 -7.22 2.90
CA LEU A 178 -13.25 -7.14 3.49
C LEU A 178 -13.22 -7.34 5.00
N ALA A 179 -12.45 -8.32 5.48
CA ALA A 179 -12.25 -8.58 6.89
C ALA A 179 -11.59 -7.39 7.60
N THR A 180 -10.54 -6.82 6.99
CA THR A 180 -9.87 -5.62 7.52
C THR A 180 -10.84 -4.44 7.61
N SER A 181 -11.60 -4.17 6.54
CA SER A 181 -12.60 -3.09 6.51
C SER A 181 -13.68 -3.28 7.58
N ALA A 182 -14.20 -4.50 7.76
CA ALA A 182 -15.17 -4.83 8.80
C ALA A 182 -14.59 -4.59 10.21
N SER A 183 -13.33 -4.97 10.46
CA SER A 183 -12.68 -4.74 11.76
C SER A 183 -12.44 -3.26 12.08
N LEU A 184 -12.40 -2.39 11.07
CA LEU A 184 -12.25 -0.95 11.23
C LEU A 184 -13.59 -0.22 11.33
N HIS A 185 -14.71 -0.87 10.99
CA HIS A 185 -16.04 -0.28 11.03
C HIS A 185 -16.38 0.39 12.38
N PRO A 186 -16.09 -0.20 13.56
CA PRO A 186 -16.40 0.45 14.83
C PRO A 186 -15.64 1.76 15.09
N PHE A 187 -14.53 2.02 14.39
CA PHE A 187 -13.84 3.31 14.47
C PHE A 187 -14.50 4.40 13.62
N PHE A 188 -14.96 4.04 12.42
CA PHE A 188 -15.46 5.02 11.45
C PHE A 188 -16.98 5.22 11.49
N HIS A 189 -17.73 4.21 11.93
CA HIS A 189 -19.18 4.24 12.05
C HIS A 189 -19.64 3.71 13.43
N PRO A 190 -19.15 4.27 14.56
CA PRO A 190 -19.67 3.91 15.87
C PRO A 190 -21.09 4.46 16.06
N GLU A 191 -21.95 3.70 16.73
CA GLU A 191 -23.25 4.19 17.23
C GLU A 191 -23.12 4.68 18.67
N THR A 192 -22.21 4.09 19.46
CA THR A 192 -21.96 4.47 20.85
C THR A 192 -20.48 4.69 21.13
N VAL A 193 -20.13 5.87 21.66
CA VAL A 193 -18.76 6.28 21.99
C VAL A 193 -18.62 6.55 23.49
N ALA A 194 -17.67 5.88 24.15
CA ALA A 194 -17.28 6.20 25.52
C ALA A 194 -16.02 7.08 25.56
N VAL A 195 -16.03 8.17 26.32
CA VAL A 195 -14.87 9.06 26.50
C VAL A 195 -14.29 8.84 27.90
N VAL A 196 -13.20 8.07 27.99
CA VAL A 196 -12.54 7.72 29.25
C VAL A 196 -11.47 8.74 29.60
N GLY A 197 -11.56 9.31 30.80
CA GLY A 197 -10.77 10.47 31.21
C GLY A 197 -11.48 11.80 30.98
N ALA A 198 -12.77 11.77 30.62
CA ALA A 198 -13.62 12.97 30.61
C ALA A 198 -13.56 13.67 31.97
N SER A 199 -13.50 15.01 32.00
CA SER A 199 -13.38 15.79 33.23
C SER A 199 -14.30 17.01 33.21
N ARG A 200 -14.65 17.53 34.40
CA ARG A 200 -15.31 18.84 34.51
C ARG A 200 -14.35 20.01 34.31
N ASP A 201 -13.05 19.75 34.43
CA ASP A 201 -12.02 20.73 34.16
C ASP A 201 -11.95 21.02 32.65
N PRO A 202 -12.24 22.26 32.22
CA PRO A 202 -12.30 22.61 30.79
C PRO A 202 -10.96 22.50 30.07
N ILE A 203 -9.82 22.52 30.77
CA ILE A 203 -8.49 22.38 30.15
C ILE A 203 -8.04 20.93 30.02
N ALA A 204 -8.74 19.98 30.63
CA ALA A 204 -8.38 18.57 30.56
C ALA A 204 -8.67 17.98 29.17
N LEU A 205 -7.76 17.16 28.64
CA LEU A 205 -7.89 16.57 27.31
C LEU A 205 -9.19 15.78 27.12
N GLY A 206 -9.63 15.01 28.12
CA GLY A 206 -10.90 14.30 28.05
C GLY A 206 -12.14 15.21 28.04
N HIS A 207 -12.05 16.42 28.62
CA HIS A 207 -13.11 17.43 28.48
C HIS A 207 -13.19 17.93 27.04
N LEU A 208 -12.03 18.25 26.44
CA LEU A 208 -11.95 18.72 25.06
C LEU A 208 -12.51 17.68 24.06
N LEU A 209 -12.17 16.40 24.22
CA LEU A 209 -12.70 15.33 23.36
C LEU A 209 -14.23 15.23 23.44
N LEU A 210 -14.79 15.29 24.66
CA LEU A 210 -16.24 15.30 24.84
C LEU A 210 -16.87 16.52 24.15
N ARG A 211 -16.27 17.70 24.29
CA ARG A 211 -16.75 18.93 23.64
C ARG A 211 -16.69 18.82 22.12
N HIS A 212 -15.60 18.32 21.55
CA HIS A 212 -15.46 18.15 20.11
C HIS A 212 -16.49 17.19 19.51
N LEU A 213 -16.83 16.10 20.20
CA LEU A 213 -17.89 15.19 19.78
C LEU A 213 -19.27 15.87 19.79
N LEU A 214 -19.57 16.65 20.83
CA LEU A 214 -20.84 17.37 20.96
C LEU A 214 -20.96 18.51 19.94
N GLU A 215 -19.91 19.31 19.77
CA GLU A 215 -19.85 20.44 18.82
C GLU A 215 -19.78 19.97 17.36
N GLY A 216 -19.20 18.79 17.12
CA GLY A 216 -19.25 18.11 15.83
C GLY A 216 -20.65 17.62 15.44
N GLU A 217 -21.58 17.59 16.41
CA GLU A 217 -22.92 17.01 16.32
C GLU A 217 -22.87 15.54 15.87
N PHE A 218 -22.04 14.75 16.58
CA PHE A 218 -21.98 13.29 16.41
C PHE A 218 -23.39 12.70 16.49
N THR A 219 -23.71 11.83 15.53
CA THR A 219 -25.08 11.33 15.35
C THR A 219 -25.44 10.19 16.30
N GLY A 220 -24.45 9.55 16.92
CA GLY A 220 -24.64 8.49 17.91
C GLY A 220 -24.65 8.97 19.37
N ALA A 221 -24.63 8.02 20.30
CA ALA A 221 -24.60 8.29 21.74
C ALA A 221 -23.17 8.51 22.26
N VAL A 222 -22.99 9.50 23.13
CA VAL A 222 -21.69 9.79 23.77
C VAL A 222 -21.80 9.64 25.28
N TYR A 223 -20.89 8.86 25.87
CA TYR A 223 -20.85 8.56 27.30
C TYR A 223 -19.52 8.97 27.93
N PRO A 224 -19.45 10.06 28.72
CA PRO A 224 -18.27 10.38 29.49
C PRO A 224 -18.07 9.38 30.64
N VAL A 225 -16.84 8.89 30.80
CA VAL A 225 -16.45 8.00 31.90
C VAL A 225 -15.53 8.75 32.85
N HIS A 226 -15.97 8.87 34.11
CA HIS A 226 -15.28 9.56 35.18
C HIS A 226 -15.64 8.93 36.54
N PRO A 227 -14.68 8.71 37.47
CA PRO A 227 -14.89 7.94 38.70
C PRO A 227 -16.07 8.38 39.59
N SER A 228 -16.27 9.70 39.77
CA SER A 228 -17.27 10.24 40.73
C SER A 228 -18.26 11.26 40.16
N ALA A 229 -18.02 11.81 38.97
CA ALA A 229 -18.87 12.85 38.40
C ALA A 229 -20.17 12.23 37.90
N ARG A 230 -21.31 12.80 38.31
CA ARG A 230 -22.64 12.38 37.80
C ARG A 230 -22.88 12.83 36.35
N ALA A 231 -22.30 13.94 35.95
CA ALA A 231 -22.43 14.53 34.62
C ALA A 231 -21.21 15.40 34.30
N ILE A 232 -20.88 15.49 33.01
CA ILE A 232 -19.80 16.29 32.43
C ILE A 232 -20.34 16.96 31.16
N ALA A 233 -20.13 18.27 31.00
CA ALA A 233 -20.66 19.06 29.88
C ALA A 233 -22.16 18.85 29.59
N GLY A 234 -22.97 18.58 30.63
CA GLY A 234 -24.41 18.32 30.51
C GLY A 234 -24.78 16.87 30.15
N VAL A 235 -23.80 16.00 29.86
CA VAL A 235 -24.01 14.59 29.51
C VAL A 235 -23.85 13.71 30.75
N ARG A 236 -24.69 12.67 30.88
CA ARG A 236 -24.62 11.70 31.99
C ARG A 236 -23.28 10.97 31.98
N ALA A 237 -22.58 11.00 33.11
CA ALA A 237 -21.31 10.29 33.27
C ALA A 237 -21.48 8.98 34.05
N TYR A 238 -20.60 8.03 33.75
CA TYR A 238 -20.52 6.71 34.37
C TYR A 238 -19.14 6.50 35.00
N PRO A 239 -19.04 5.73 36.10
CA PRO A 239 -17.76 5.48 36.77
C PRO A 239 -16.83 4.57 35.97
N LEU A 240 -17.41 3.66 35.18
CA LEU A 240 -16.74 2.63 34.40
C LEU A 240 -17.42 2.51 33.03
N VAL A 241 -16.69 2.02 32.02
CA VAL A 241 -17.24 1.68 30.70
C VAL A 241 -18.25 0.54 30.83
N SER A 242 -17.94 -0.46 31.66
CA SER A 242 -18.82 -1.61 31.93
C SER A 242 -20.13 -1.25 32.65
N ALA A 243 -20.25 -0.03 33.19
CA ALA A 243 -21.47 0.46 33.83
C ALA A 243 -22.43 1.15 32.86
N ILE A 244 -22.04 1.35 31.60
CA ILE A 244 -22.88 1.95 30.56
C ILE A 244 -23.97 0.93 30.18
N PRO A 245 -25.26 1.31 30.10
CA PRO A 245 -26.37 0.38 29.88
C PRO A 245 -26.50 -0.13 28.42
N GLU A 246 -25.60 0.29 27.54
CA GLU A 246 -25.60 -0.01 26.11
C GLU A 246 -24.25 -0.58 25.68
N THR A 247 -24.22 -1.29 24.56
CA THR A 247 -22.96 -1.80 23.99
C THR A 247 -22.15 -0.64 23.42
N VAL A 248 -20.93 -0.47 23.92
CA VAL A 248 -20.00 0.57 23.45
C VAL A 248 -19.23 0.06 22.23
N ASP A 249 -19.34 0.76 21.10
CA ASP A 249 -18.58 0.41 19.90
C ASP A 249 -17.13 0.91 19.99
N LEU A 250 -16.94 2.16 20.42
CA LEU A 250 -15.65 2.84 20.48
C LEU A 250 -15.40 3.44 21.87
N ALA A 251 -14.28 3.05 22.50
CA ALA A 251 -13.78 3.73 23.69
C ALA A 251 -12.57 4.63 23.36
N VAL A 252 -12.70 5.93 23.60
CA VAL A 252 -11.63 6.93 23.43
C VAL A 252 -10.98 7.20 24.78
N ILE A 253 -9.71 6.83 24.93
CA ILE A 253 -9.00 6.83 26.21
C ILE A 253 -8.00 7.98 26.26
N ALA A 254 -8.19 8.87 27.23
CA ALA A 254 -7.37 10.04 27.52
C ALA A 254 -6.98 10.13 29.01
N VAL A 255 -6.58 9.00 29.61
CA VAL A 255 -6.03 8.91 30.97
C VAL A 255 -4.51 8.69 30.95
N PRO A 256 -3.76 9.03 32.02
CA PRO A 256 -2.30 8.78 32.06
C PRO A 256 -1.94 7.32 31.76
N ALA A 257 -0.81 7.08 31.07
CA ALA A 257 -0.41 5.74 30.59
C ALA A 257 -0.44 4.64 31.65
N LEU A 258 -0.13 4.97 32.91
CA LEU A 258 -0.15 4.03 34.03
C LEU A 258 -1.55 3.50 34.36
N GLY A 259 -2.61 4.25 34.08
CA GLY A 259 -4.00 3.84 34.31
C GLY A 259 -4.68 3.21 33.10
N VAL A 260 -4.03 3.18 31.93
CA VAL A 260 -4.65 2.70 30.69
C VAL A 260 -4.95 1.20 30.75
N GLU A 261 -4.11 0.40 31.41
CA GLU A 261 -4.30 -1.04 31.52
C GLU A 261 -5.61 -1.40 32.23
N GLU A 262 -5.89 -0.77 33.38
CA GLU A 262 -7.14 -0.97 34.12
C GLU A 262 -8.38 -0.58 33.29
N VAL A 263 -8.28 0.52 32.53
CA VAL A 263 -9.34 0.96 31.61
C VAL A 263 -9.54 -0.06 30.50
N VAL A 264 -8.46 -0.60 29.93
CA VAL A 264 -8.54 -1.63 28.89
C VAL A 264 -9.25 -2.87 29.41
N GLU A 265 -8.94 -3.33 30.63
CA GLU A 265 -9.63 -4.46 31.24
C GLU A 265 -11.12 -4.19 31.43
N ASP A 266 -11.50 -2.98 31.81
CA ASP A 266 -12.90 -2.59 31.91
C ASP A 266 -13.61 -2.54 30.55
N CYS A 267 -12.94 -2.03 29.50
CA CYS A 267 -13.43 -2.07 28.12
C CYS A 267 -13.64 -3.52 27.65
N LEU A 268 -12.74 -4.44 27.98
CA LEU A 268 -12.88 -5.85 27.63
C LEU A 268 -14.06 -6.51 28.36
N ARG A 269 -14.27 -6.21 29.65
CA ARG A 269 -15.47 -6.65 30.39
C ARG A 269 -16.75 -6.13 29.75
N ALA A 270 -16.73 -4.89 29.25
CA ALA A 270 -17.84 -4.26 28.53
C ALA A 270 -17.98 -4.75 27.07
N LYS A 271 -17.08 -5.61 26.59
CA LYS A 271 -17.03 -6.13 25.20
C LYS A 271 -16.95 -5.02 24.15
N VAL A 272 -16.16 -3.98 24.43
CA VAL A 272 -15.90 -2.89 23.48
C VAL A 272 -15.25 -3.43 22.22
N LYS A 273 -15.76 -3.01 21.04
CA LYS A 273 -15.28 -3.51 19.74
C LYS A 273 -13.98 -2.82 19.28
N ALA A 274 -13.81 -1.55 19.60
CA ALA A 274 -12.66 -0.75 19.22
C ALA A 274 -12.20 0.18 20.35
N VAL A 275 -10.89 0.28 20.54
CA VAL A 275 -10.26 1.16 21.51
C VAL A 275 -9.34 2.14 20.80
N MET A 276 -9.40 3.41 21.17
CA MET A 276 -8.48 4.43 20.71
C MET A 276 -7.77 5.04 21.91
N ILE A 277 -6.45 4.85 22.00
CA ILE A 277 -5.63 5.41 23.08
C ILE A 277 -4.93 6.66 22.56
N LEU A 278 -5.25 7.82 23.12
CA LEU A 278 -4.63 9.08 22.71
C LEU A 278 -3.41 9.43 23.56
N SER A 279 -3.35 8.90 24.78
CA SER A 279 -2.30 9.17 25.75
C SER A 279 -0.90 8.78 25.25
N SER A 280 0.09 9.60 25.61
CA SER A 280 1.52 9.29 25.51
C SER A 280 2.02 8.57 26.78
N GLY A 281 3.28 8.13 26.76
CA GLY A 281 3.94 7.32 27.79
C GLY A 281 4.18 5.86 27.39
N PHE A 282 4.21 5.55 26.08
CA PHE A 282 4.32 4.19 25.54
C PHE A 282 5.66 3.98 24.81
N ALA A 283 5.69 3.34 23.64
CA ALA A 283 6.95 3.01 22.94
C ALA A 283 7.87 4.22 22.72
N GLU A 284 7.32 5.42 22.56
CA GLU A 284 8.05 6.68 22.44
C GLU A 284 8.76 7.13 23.73
N ALA A 285 8.33 6.63 24.89
CA ALA A 285 8.93 6.95 26.19
C ALA A 285 10.08 6.00 26.58
N GLY A 286 10.34 4.95 25.79
CA GLY A 286 11.44 4.00 25.99
C GLY A 286 10.99 2.56 26.24
N PRO A 287 11.92 1.67 26.64
CA PRO A 287 11.69 0.22 26.70
C PRO A 287 10.51 -0.22 27.57
N GLN A 288 10.31 0.39 28.74
CA GLN A 288 9.19 0.08 29.63
C GLN A 288 7.84 0.44 29.01
N GLY A 289 7.78 1.58 28.29
CA GLY A 289 6.58 1.99 27.59
C GLY A 289 6.28 1.10 26.38
N LEU A 290 7.32 0.62 25.69
CA LEU A 290 7.18 -0.38 24.61
C LEU A 290 6.63 -1.71 25.13
N GLU A 291 7.09 -2.19 26.28
CA GLU A 291 6.58 -3.41 26.92
C GLU A 291 5.10 -3.26 27.29
N ARG A 292 4.72 -2.14 27.89
CA ARG A 292 3.32 -1.81 28.19
C ARG A 292 2.45 -1.77 26.94
N GLU A 293 2.94 -1.12 25.87
CA GLU A 293 2.24 -1.05 24.59
C GLU A 293 1.99 -2.43 23.99
N ARG A 294 3.02 -3.29 23.99
CA ARG A 294 2.92 -4.68 23.51
C ARG A 294 1.89 -5.46 24.31
N MET A 295 1.94 -5.38 25.64
CA MET A 295 1.03 -6.09 26.52
C MET A 295 -0.43 -5.67 26.31
N ILE A 296 -0.72 -4.36 26.26
CA ILE A 296 -2.07 -3.84 26.00
C ILE A 296 -2.58 -4.27 24.62
N ARG A 297 -1.75 -4.12 23.58
CA ARG A 297 -2.09 -4.54 22.23
C ARG A 297 -2.43 -6.03 22.19
N ASP A 298 -1.64 -6.86 22.83
CA ASP A 298 -1.83 -8.31 22.81
C ASP A 298 -3.09 -8.73 23.59
N LYS A 299 -3.38 -8.09 24.74
CA LYS A 299 -4.66 -8.23 25.46
C LYS A 299 -5.87 -7.86 24.58
N LEU A 300 -5.85 -6.68 23.95
CA LEU A 300 -6.95 -6.22 23.09
C LEU A 300 -7.17 -7.15 21.89
N ARG A 301 -6.09 -7.54 21.21
CA ARG A 301 -6.15 -8.44 20.05
C ARG A 301 -6.68 -9.82 20.41
N ALA A 302 -6.29 -10.38 21.56
CA ALA A 302 -6.78 -11.69 22.02
C ALA A 302 -8.31 -11.71 22.21
N ALA A 303 -8.89 -10.57 22.62
CA ALA A 303 -10.33 -10.39 22.78
C ALA A 303 -11.05 -9.93 21.49
N GLY A 304 -10.37 -9.93 20.33
CA GLY A 304 -10.95 -9.46 19.07
C GLY A 304 -11.17 -7.94 19.00
N CYS A 305 -10.60 -7.16 19.92
CA CYS A 305 -10.70 -5.70 19.97
C CYS A 305 -9.53 -5.05 19.22
N ARG A 306 -9.82 -4.05 18.39
CA ARG A 306 -8.80 -3.33 17.60
C ARG A 306 -8.33 -2.06 18.32
N LEU A 307 -7.08 -1.64 18.05
CA LEU A 307 -6.47 -0.47 18.67
C LEU A 307 -5.95 0.57 17.64
N ILE A 308 -6.41 1.83 17.75
CA ILE A 308 -5.74 3.01 17.14
C ILE A 308 -4.91 3.73 18.22
N GLY A 309 -3.67 4.10 17.87
CA GLY A 309 -2.69 4.68 18.79
C GLY A 309 -1.69 3.63 19.32
N PRO A 310 -1.17 3.79 20.55
CA PRO A 310 -1.33 4.95 21.44
C PRO A 310 -0.65 6.22 20.88
N ASN A 311 -0.63 7.31 21.66
CA ASN A 311 0.08 8.54 21.33
C ASN A 311 -0.34 9.14 19.97
N GLY A 312 -1.63 9.39 19.80
CA GLY A 312 -2.22 9.92 18.56
C GLY A 312 -3.10 11.13 18.81
N LEU A 313 -3.40 11.88 17.74
CA LEU A 313 -4.36 13.00 17.78
C LEU A 313 -5.80 12.50 17.92
N GLY A 314 -6.11 11.33 17.36
CA GLY A 314 -7.44 10.76 17.27
C GLY A 314 -7.96 10.61 15.84
N LEU A 315 -9.28 10.49 15.71
CA LEU A 315 -9.96 10.16 14.47
C LEU A 315 -11.13 11.12 14.18
N VAL A 316 -11.32 11.42 12.91
CA VAL A 316 -12.42 12.23 12.40
C VAL A 316 -13.13 11.50 11.26
N ASN A 317 -14.46 11.52 11.27
CA ASN A 317 -15.32 11.15 10.13
C ASN A 317 -16.34 12.27 9.89
N THR A 318 -16.31 12.89 8.72
CA THR A 318 -17.16 14.04 8.38
C THR A 318 -18.48 13.66 7.72
N SER A 319 -18.69 12.37 7.43
CA SER A 319 -19.93 11.89 6.81
C SER A 319 -21.14 12.44 7.57
N PRO A 320 -22.15 13.01 6.88
CA PRO A 320 -23.35 13.52 7.53
C PRO A 320 -24.09 12.48 8.37
N ALA A 321 -23.93 11.18 8.05
CA ALA A 321 -24.52 10.08 8.79
C ALA A 321 -23.81 9.79 10.13
N VAL A 322 -22.57 10.26 10.31
CA VAL A 322 -21.72 9.95 11.48
C VAL A 322 -21.29 11.21 12.25
N ARG A 323 -20.64 12.17 11.58
CA ARG A 323 -20.13 13.43 12.14
C ARG A 323 -19.28 13.26 13.40
N LEU A 324 -18.30 12.36 13.35
CA LEU A 324 -17.42 12.03 14.48
C LEU A 324 -16.19 12.94 14.51
N ASN A 325 -15.99 13.71 15.58
CA ASN A 325 -14.71 14.33 15.91
C ASN A 325 -14.15 13.75 17.23
N ALA A 326 -13.63 12.54 17.18
CA ALA A 326 -12.97 11.87 18.29
C ALA A 326 -11.46 12.19 18.30
N SER A 327 -11.11 13.48 18.23
CA SER A 327 -9.73 13.93 18.11
C SER A 327 -9.47 15.25 18.82
N PHE A 328 -8.19 15.64 18.93
CA PHE A 328 -7.81 16.98 19.39
C PHE A 328 -7.82 18.04 18.29
N ALA A 329 -8.40 17.77 17.11
CA ALA A 329 -8.67 18.80 16.12
C ALA A 329 -9.77 19.75 16.64
N PRO A 330 -9.54 21.08 16.62
CA PRO A 330 -10.41 22.05 17.29
C PRO A 330 -11.80 22.18 16.67
N ALA A 331 -11.98 21.73 15.42
CA ALA A 331 -13.26 21.75 14.74
C ALA A 331 -13.37 20.56 13.79
N LEU A 332 -14.61 20.13 13.53
CA LEU A 332 -14.89 19.16 12.48
C LEU A 332 -14.62 19.84 11.11
N PRO A 333 -13.72 19.29 10.26
CA PRO A 333 -13.45 19.85 8.95
C PRO A 333 -14.68 19.72 8.04
N LYS A 334 -14.71 20.51 6.96
CA LYS A 334 -15.77 20.41 5.96
C LYS A 334 -15.78 19.00 5.36
N CYS A 335 -16.98 18.44 5.21
CA CYS A 335 -17.20 17.19 4.50
C CYS A 335 -16.66 17.29 3.06
N GLY A 336 -15.98 16.25 2.63
CA GLY A 336 -15.50 16.07 1.26
C GLY A 336 -15.00 14.65 1.06
N ARG A 337 -14.12 14.47 0.08
CA ARG A 337 -13.77 13.14 -0.45
C ARG A 337 -12.30 12.79 -0.27
N VAL A 338 -11.62 13.47 0.66
CA VAL A 338 -10.19 13.29 0.93
C VAL A 338 -9.99 12.55 2.25
N GLY A 339 -9.44 11.34 2.18
CA GLY A 339 -9.01 10.56 3.34
C GLY A 339 -7.56 10.91 3.71
N ILE A 340 -7.28 11.15 4.99
CA ILE A 340 -5.98 11.62 5.46
C ILE A 340 -5.45 10.70 6.56
N ALA A 341 -4.23 10.17 6.40
CA ALA A 341 -3.50 9.47 7.46
C ALA A 341 -2.25 10.26 7.84
N SER A 342 -2.05 10.48 9.14
CA SER A 342 -0.83 11.10 9.67
C SER A 342 -0.25 10.31 10.83
N HIS A 343 1.06 10.06 10.78
CA HIS A 343 1.81 9.56 11.93
C HIS A 343 2.03 10.63 13.00
N SER A 344 2.14 11.89 12.60
CA SER A 344 2.39 13.00 13.51
C SER A 344 1.07 13.64 13.93
N GLY A 345 0.79 13.65 15.23
CA GLY A 345 -0.41 14.26 15.78
C GLY A 345 -0.44 15.78 15.58
N ALA A 346 0.62 16.47 15.99
CA ALA A 346 0.74 17.93 15.88
C ALA A 346 0.67 18.40 14.41
N LEU A 347 1.38 17.70 13.51
CA LEU A 347 1.30 18.02 12.08
C LEU A 347 -0.08 17.69 11.51
N GLY A 348 -0.77 16.68 12.05
CA GLY A 348 -2.15 16.35 11.69
C GLY A 348 -3.12 17.52 11.86
N ILE A 349 -2.99 18.28 12.95
CA ILE A 349 -3.79 19.51 13.17
C ILE A 349 -3.49 20.52 12.07
N ALA A 350 -2.22 20.78 11.78
CA ALA A 350 -1.82 21.73 10.74
C ALA A 350 -2.30 21.29 9.35
N ILE A 351 -2.26 19.99 9.04
CA ILE A 351 -2.78 19.41 7.79
C ILE A 351 -4.29 19.63 7.68
N LEU A 352 -5.06 19.38 8.74
CA LEU A 352 -6.51 19.62 8.75
C LEU A 352 -6.85 21.11 8.59
N GLU A 353 -6.13 21.99 9.28
CA GLU A 353 -6.30 23.43 9.15
C GLU A 353 -5.97 23.90 7.72
N TYR A 354 -4.87 23.40 7.15
CA TYR A 354 -4.47 23.73 5.78
C TYR A 354 -5.50 23.24 4.76
N ALA A 355 -6.02 22.02 4.90
CA ALA A 355 -7.10 21.49 4.06
C ALA A 355 -8.33 22.40 4.08
N SER A 356 -8.72 22.86 5.27
CA SER A 356 -9.84 23.79 5.43
C SER A 356 -9.58 25.14 4.74
N ARG A 357 -8.37 25.70 4.86
CA ARG A 357 -8.00 26.98 4.23
C ARG A 357 -7.99 26.91 2.70
N VAL A 358 -7.51 25.81 2.12
CA VAL A 358 -7.52 25.61 0.67
C VAL A 358 -8.91 25.20 0.15
N GLY A 359 -9.87 24.88 1.03
CA GLY A 359 -11.21 24.48 0.60
C GLY A 359 -11.28 23.04 0.09
N VAL A 360 -10.38 22.18 0.61
CA VAL A 360 -10.38 20.73 0.39
C VAL A 360 -11.19 20.09 1.52
N GLY A 361 -12.31 19.47 1.18
CA GLY A 361 -13.14 18.75 2.14
C GLY A 361 -12.56 17.37 2.46
N VAL A 362 -12.60 16.99 3.73
CA VAL A 362 -12.05 15.74 4.27
C VAL A 362 -13.19 14.74 4.41
N SER A 363 -13.00 13.47 4.04
CA SER A 363 -13.95 12.37 4.32
C SER A 363 -13.68 11.79 5.71
N SER A 364 -12.42 11.42 5.94
CA SER A 364 -11.94 10.94 7.23
C SER A 364 -10.48 11.35 7.46
N PHE A 365 -10.13 11.54 8.73
CA PHE A 365 -8.77 11.76 9.16
C PHE A 365 -8.42 10.78 10.28
N VAL A 366 -7.23 10.18 10.22
CA VAL A 366 -6.74 9.27 11.24
C VAL A 366 -5.32 9.64 11.63
N SER A 367 -5.13 9.91 12.92
CA SER A 367 -3.81 9.94 13.51
C SER A 367 -3.42 8.57 14.04
N LEU A 368 -2.41 7.99 13.40
CA LEU A 368 -1.98 6.62 13.63
C LEU A 368 -1.14 6.45 14.91
N GLY A 369 -0.55 7.53 15.42
CA GLY A 369 0.29 7.52 16.61
C GLY A 369 1.46 6.52 16.51
N ASN A 370 1.63 5.68 17.54
CA ASN A 370 2.65 4.64 17.55
C ASN A 370 2.33 3.44 16.63
N ARG A 371 1.07 3.26 16.23
CA ARG A 371 0.58 2.13 15.41
C ARG A 371 0.83 0.78 16.07
N ALA A 372 0.44 0.66 17.34
CA ALA A 372 0.58 -0.61 18.05
C ALA A 372 -0.21 -1.73 17.34
N ASP A 373 -1.40 -1.42 16.79
CA ASP A 373 -2.24 -2.38 16.09
C ASP A 373 -2.66 -1.93 14.68
N VAL A 374 -3.58 -0.97 14.57
CA VAL A 374 -4.06 -0.48 13.27
C VAL A 374 -2.94 0.30 12.58
N SER A 375 -2.69 -0.06 11.32
CA SER A 375 -1.62 0.48 10.50
C SER A 375 -2.14 1.23 9.27
N GLY A 376 -1.23 1.93 8.56
CA GLY A 376 -1.57 2.54 7.27
C GLY A 376 -2.07 1.53 6.24
N ASN A 377 -1.61 0.27 6.28
CA ASN A 377 -2.10 -0.78 5.38
C ASN A 377 -3.57 -1.12 5.62
N ASP A 378 -4.03 -1.03 6.87
CA ASP A 378 -5.42 -1.28 7.22
C ASP A 378 -6.31 -0.14 6.74
N LEU A 379 -5.84 1.11 6.92
CA LEU A 379 -6.54 2.30 6.41
C LEU A 379 -6.66 2.30 4.88
N LEU A 380 -5.59 1.93 4.16
CA LEU A 380 -5.65 1.82 2.70
C LEU A 380 -6.68 0.77 2.25
N GLN A 381 -6.78 -0.36 2.93
CA GLN A 381 -7.79 -1.38 2.62
C GLN A 381 -9.22 -0.92 2.96
N TYR A 382 -9.40 -0.18 4.05
CA TYR A 382 -10.70 0.44 4.37
C TYR A 382 -11.09 1.46 3.30
N TRP A 383 -10.21 2.41 2.98
CA TRP A 383 -10.45 3.42 1.95
C TRP A 383 -10.60 2.85 0.54
N GLU A 384 -10.06 1.67 0.26
CA GLU A 384 -10.33 0.97 -1.00
C GLU A 384 -11.82 0.64 -1.15
N THR A 385 -12.50 0.27 -0.06
CA THR A 385 -13.93 -0.08 -0.05
C THR A 385 -14.87 1.08 0.26
N ASP A 386 -14.36 2.17 0.83
CA ASP A 386 -15.15 3.34 1.21
C ASP A 386 -15.55 4.19 -0.01
N ALA A 387 -16.86 4.38 -0.22
CA ALA A 387 -17.37 5.18 -1.33
C ALA A 387 -17.29 6.70 -1.07
N GLU A 388 -17.04 7.13 0.17
CA GLU A 388 -16.93 8.55 0.54
C GLU A 388 -15.51 9.12 0.34
N THR A 389 -14.52 8.26 0.12
CA THR A 389 -13.12 8.65 -0.08
C THR A 389 -12.67 8.41 -1.51
N ASP A 390 -12.25 9.46 -2.22
CA ASP A 390 -11.71 9.39 -3.59
C ASP A 390 -10.20 9.67 -3.65
N ILE A 391 -9.67 10.49 -2.75
CA ILE A 391 -8.26 10.90 -2.73
C ILE A 391 -7.68 10.53 -1.37
N ILE A 392 -6.46 9.99 -1.36
CA ILE A 392 -5.79 9.56 -0.13
C ILE A 392 -4.51 10.37 0.06
N LEU A 393 -4.39 11.04 1.21
CA LEU A 393 -3.20 11.77 1.63
C LEU A 393 -2.48 11.05 2.76
N LEU A 394 -1.19 10.80 2.56
CA LEU A 394 -0.35 10.04 3.47
C LEU A 394 0.81 10.90 3.98
N TYR A 395 0.82 11.17 5.27
CA TYR A 395 2.02 11.64 5.98
C TYR A 395 2.59 10.48 6.79
N LEU A 396 3.55 9.76 6.20
CA LEU A 396 4.11 8.53 6.76
C LEU A 396 5.61 8.70 7.05
N GLU A 397 5.98 8.47 8.30
CA GLU A 397 7.39 8.42 8.72
C GLU A 397 8.03 7.07 8.41
N ALA A 398 7.26 5.98 8.53
CA ALA A 398 7.68 4.60 8.29
C ALA A 398 6.54 3.75 7.73
N PHE A 399 6.84 2.84 6.81
CA PHE A 399 5.87 1.89 6.26
C PHE A 399 5.91 0.63 7.11
N GLY A 400 4.77 0.09 7.51
CA GLY A 400 4.70 -1.09 8.38
C GLY A 400 5.29 -2.33 7.70
N ASN A 401 4.44 -3.14 7.05
CA ASN A 401 4.89 -4.18 6.12
C ASN A 401 4.96 -3.56 4.70
N PRO A 402 6.15 -3.28 4.15
CA PRO A 402 6.31 -2.52 2.91
C PRO A 402 5.95 -3.32 1.66
N ARG A 403 6.16 -4.65 1.67
CA ARG A 403 5.68 -5.55 0.59
C ARG A 403 4.16 -5.50 0.49
N LYS A 404 3.46 -5.64 1.64
CA LYS A 404 1.99 -5.52 1.71
C LYS A 404 1.54 -4.10 1.34
N PHE A 405 2.24 -3.07 1.80
CA PHE A 405 1.96 -1.68 1.42
C PHE A 405 2.04 -1.47 -0.09
N SER A 406 3.14 -1.88 -0.72
CA SER A 406 3.36 -1.77 -2.17
C SER A 406 2.25 -2.43 -2.97
N ARG A 407 1.88 -3.66 -2.58
CA ARG A 407 0.81 -4.44 -3.21
C ARG A 407 -0.55 -3.75 -3.12
N ILE A 408 -0.94 -3.30 -1.93
CA ILE A 408 -2.21 -2.57 -1.70
C ILE A 408 -2.19 -1.25 -2.48
N ALA A 409 -1.11 -0.48 -2.37
CA ALA A 409 -0.97 0.82 -3.02
C ALA A 409 -1.02 0.70 -4.55
N ARG A 410 -0.29 -0.25 -5.16
CA ARG A 410 -0.31 -0.49 -6.61
C ARG A 410 -1.72 -0.73 -7.14
N ARG A 411 -2.53 -1.52 -6.43
CA ARG A 411 -3.92 -1.80 -6.79
C ARG A 411 -4.81 -0.58 -6.57
N LEU A 412 -4.71 0.05 -5.41
CA LEU A 412 -5.55 1.17 -4.99
C LEU A 412 -5.31 2.43 -5.85
N SER A 413 -4.07 2.75 -6.17
CA SER A 413 -3.67 3.88 -7.02
C SER A 413 -4.30 3.81 -8.42
N ARG A 414 -4.75 2.65 -8.90
CA ARG A 414 -5.49 2.53 -10.17
C ARG A 414 -6.91 3.08 -10.11
N GLN A 415 -7.46 3.16 -8.91
CA GLN A 415 -8.84 3.59 -8.67
C GLN A 415 -8.87 4.99 -8.05
N LYS A 416 -7.99 5.23 -7.07
CA LYS A 416 -7.99 6.41 -6.22
C LYS A 416 -6.58 7.01 -6.15
N PRO A 417 -6.37 8.30 -6.50
CA PRO A 417 -5.05 8.91 -6.38
C PRO A 417 -4.58 8.91 -4.92
N MET A 418 -3.31 8.54 -4.74
CA MET A 418 -2.64 8.49 -3.45
C MET A 418 -1.45 9.42 -3.47
N LEU A 419 -1.41 10.37 -2.56
CA LEU A 419 -0.31 11.33 -2.43
C LEU A 419 0.42 11.08 -1.11
N ALA A 420 1.75 11.14 -1.15
CA ALA A 420 2.56 10.92 0.04
C ALA A 420 3.67 11.96 0.19
N VAL A 421 3.77 12.52 1.40
CA VAL A 421 4.93 13.31 1.86
C VAL A 421 5.80 12.40 2.70
N LYS A 422 7.05 12.16 2.26
CA LYS A 422 8.03 11.40 3.03
C LYS A 422 8.95 12.35 3.80
N SER A 423 8.89 12.28 5.13
CA SER A 423 9.88 12.89 6.04
C SER A 423 11.06 11.95 6.30
N GLY A 424 12.14 12.42 6.94
CA GLY A 424 13.27 11.55 7.29
C GLY A 424 14.22 11.23 6.12
N ARG A 425 14.38 12.15 5.16
CA ARG A 425 15.15 11.94 3.91
C ARG A 425 16.66 12.10 4.07
N SER A 426 17.11 12.64 5.19
CA SER A 426 18.52 12.84 5.49
C SER A 426 18.88 12.26 6.86
N PRO A 427 20.13 11.82 7.07
CA PRO A 427 20.59 11.40 8.39
C PRO A 427 20.26 12.42 9.48
N ALA A 428 20.45 13.72 9.19
CA ALA A 428 20.12 14.82 10.11
C ALA A 428 18.62 14.84 10.49
N SER A 429 17.71 14.61 9.54
CA SER A 429 16.28 14.56 9.81
C SER A 429 15.86 13.34 10.64
N LEU A 430 16.59 12.22 10.51
CA LEU A 430 16.37 11.02 11.32
C LEU A 430 16.79 11.25 12.78
N PHE A 431 17.95 11.88 13.00
CA PHE A 431 18.39 12.28 14.34
C PHE A 431 17.39 13.21 15.04
N ALA A 432 16.83 14.17 14.31
CA ALA A 432 15.85 15.11 14.85
C ALA A 432 14.50 14.47 15.24
N SER A 433 14.18 13.28 14.70
CA SER A 433 12.89 12.63 14.96
C SER A 433 12.80 11.93 16.33
N HIS A 434 13.91 11.79 17.07
CA HIS A 434 14.02 11.03 18.32
C HIS A 434 13.52 9.56 18.27
N ARG A 435 13.09 9.09 17.10
CA ARG A 435 12.64 7.73 16.82
C ARG A 435 13.80 6.98 16.19
N ILE A 436 14.67 6.39 17.00
CA ILE A 436 15.76 5.54 16.51
C ILE A 436 15.27 4.10 16.52
N GLY A 437 14.78 3.64 15.37
CA GLY A 437 14.52 2.22 15.11
C GLY A 437 15.34 1.75 13.90
N PRO A 438 15.69 0.46 13.80
CA PRO A 438 16.51 -0.08 12.71
C PRO A 438 15.91 0.12 11.29
N SER A 439 14.62 0.44 11.18
CA SER A 439 13.87 0.60 9.92
C SER A 439 14.01 1.98 9.23
N LEU A 440 14.92 2.85 9.67
CA LEU A 440 14.83 4.29 9.36
C LEU A 440 15.94 4.87 8.47
N VAL A 441 16.99 4.13 8.11
CA VAL A 441 18.03 4.63 7.21
C VAL A 441 17.99 3.84 5.90
N HIS A 442 16.97 4.08 5.07
CA HIS A 442 16.98 3.63 3.67
C HIS A 442 17.27 4.83 2.78
N ASP A 443 17.93 4.58 1.65
CA ASP A 443 18.19 5.62 0.65
C ASP A 443 16.88 6.12 0.01
N ASP A 444 16.85 7.41 -0.30
CA ASP A 444 15.66 8.10 -0.82
C ASP A 444 15.19 7.55 -2.19
N GLU A 445 16.10 6.91 -2.92
CA GLU A 445 15.88 6.37 -4.26
C GLU A 445 15.07 5.06 -4.23
N THR A 446 15.33 4.18 -3.25
CA THR A 446 14.51 2.99 -3.01
C THR A 446 13.05 3.37 -2.74
N PHE A 447 12.82 4.39 -1.89
CA PHE A 447 11.47 4.92 -1.66
C PHE A 447 10.86 5.56 -2.91
N ALA A 448 11.66 6.28 -3.70
CA ALA A 448 11.19 6.84 -4.96
C ALA A 448 10.76 5.75 -5.95
N ALA A 449 11.51 4.64 -6.04
CA ALA A 449 11.17 3.49 -6.87
C ALA A 449 9.88 2.82 -6.41
N LEU A 450 9.73 2.58 -5.11
CA LEU A 450 8.50 2.06 -4.50
C LEU A 450 7.29 2.91 -4.91
N PHE A 451 7.34 4.21 -4.66
CA PHE A 451 6.21 5.11 -4.94
C PHE A 451 5.85 5.13 -6.42
N ARG A 452 6.86 5.16 -7.29
CA ARG A 452 6.66 5.11 -8.74
C ARG A 452 6.00 3.80 -9.20
N GLN A 453 6.49 2.65 -8.75
CA GLN A 453 5.92 1.35 -9.12
C GLN A 453 4.52 1.14 -8.53
N ALA A 454 4.26 1.70 -7.33
CA ALA A 454 2.96 1.67 -6.66
C ALA A 454 1.96 2.75 -7.15
N GLY A 455 2.38 3.65 -8.06
CA GLY A 455 1.53 4.75 -8.55
C GLY A 455 1.20 5.82 -7.51
N ILE A 456 2.01 5.92 -6.46
CA ILE A 456 1.86 6.94 -5.42
C ILE A 456 2.49 8.24 -5.93
N ILE A 457 1.71 9.32 -5.90
CA ILE A 457 2.18 10.66 -6.22
C ILE A 457 3.04 11.15 -5.06
N ARG A 458 4.36 11.11 -5.27
CA ARG A 458 5.32 11.64 -4.31
C ARG A 458 5.35 13.17 -4.38
N VAL A 459 5.31 13.80 -3.21
CA VAL A 459 5.47 15.25 -3.07
C VAL A 459 6.52 15.57 -2.01
N ASP A 460 7.21 16.70 -2.16
CA ASP A 460 8.35 17.05 -1.31
C ASP A 460 7.94 17.91 -0.10
N THR A 461 6.80 18.58 -0.17
CA THR A 461 6.33 19.51 0.86
C THR A 461 4.83 19.37 1.13
N LEU A 462 4.36 19.84 2.29
CA LEU A 462 2.93 19.91 2.58
C LEU A 462 2.20 20.87 1.63
N GLN A 463 2.85 21.96 1.21
CA GLN A 463 2.27 22.87 0.23
C GLN A 463 2.02 22.14 -1.10
N GLU A 464 3.03 21.42 -1.62
CA GLU A 464 2.88 20.64 -2.85
C GLU A 464 1.80 19.55 -2.70
N LEU A 465 1.71 18.88 -1.55
CA LEU A 465 0.65 17.90 -1.25
C LEU A 465 -0.73 18.49 -1.52
N PHE A 466 -0.99 19.70 -1.02
CA PHE A 466 -2.28 20.35 -1.17
C PHE A 466 -2.46 21.05 -2.53
N ASP A 467 -1.39 21.55 -3.14
CA ASP A 467 -1.41 22.06 -4.52
C ASP A 467 -1.91 20.97 -5.48
N VAL A 468 -1.33 19.77 -5.41
CA VAL A 468 -1.77 18.63 -6.25
C VAL A 468 -3.16 18.15 -5.86
N THR A 469 -3.46 18.06 -4.56
CA THR A 469 -4.80 17.67 -4.07
C THR A 469 -5.88 18.63 -4.58
N ALA A 470 -5.59 19.94 -4.64
CA ALA A 470 -6.55 20.93 -5.06
C ALA A 470 -7.01 20.72 -6.51
N LEU A 471 -6.10 20.28 -7.40
CA LEU A 471 -6.43 19.89 -8.78
C LEU A 471 -7.15 18.53 -8.83
N LEU A 472 -6.68 17.51 -8.10
CA LEU A 472 -7.32 16.19 -8.08
C LEU A 472 -8.73 16.21 -7.47
N ALA A 473 -9.02 17.17 -6.59
CA ALA A 473 -10.36 17.40 -6.03
C ALA A 473 -11.33 18.09 -7.02
N THR A 474 -10.98 18.10 -8.31
CA THR A 474 -11.81 18.53 -9.44
C THR A 474 -11.91 17.36 -10.42
N PRO A 475 -13.01 17.22 -11.17
CA PRO A 475 -13.21 16.06 -12.06
C PRO A 475 -12.42 16.22 -13.36
N VAL A 476 -11.10 16.22 -13.25
CA VAL A 476 -10.15 16.32 -14.36
C VAL A 476 -9.69 14.95 -14.83
N VAL A 477 -9.41 14.83 -16.13
CA VAL A 477 -8.76 13.66 -16.73
C VAL A 477 -7.67 14.20 -17.67
N ALA A 478 -6.41 14.12 -17.25
CA ALA A 478 -5.30 14.55 -18.09
C ALA A 478 -5.10 13.57 -19.25
N SER A 479 -5.29 14.00 -20.50
CA SER A 479 -5.20 13.15 -21.69
C SER A 479 -3.77 12.92 -22.19
N GLY A 480 -2.84 13.82 -21.88
CA GLY A 480 -1.46 13.77 -22.34
C GLY A 480 -0.64 14.95 -21.79
N ASP A 481 0.49 15.19 -22.43
CA ASP A 481 1.52 16.13 -21.99
C ASP A 481 1.51 17.47 -22.76
N ARG A 482 0.59 17.68 -23.71
CA ARG A 482 0.54 18.89 -24.55
C ARG A 482 -0.20 20.04 -23.86
N VAL A 483 0.51 21.08 -23.46
CA VAL A 483 -0.01 22.18 -22.66
C VAL A 483 -0.02 23.50 -23.44
N ALA A 484 -1.19 24.11 -23.56
CA ALA A 484 -1.31 25.49 -24.06
C ALA A 484 -1.19 26.49 -22.92
N VAL A 485 -0.57 27.64 -23.20
CA VAL A 485 -0.42 28.74 -22.23
C VAL A 485 -1.15 29.98 -22.74
N VAL A 486 -2.09 30.48 -21.94
CA VAL A 486 -2.79 31.75 -22.16
C VAL A 486 -2.35 32.71 -21.06
N THR A 487 -1.84 33.89 -21.42
CA THR A 487 -1.20 34.81 -20.47
C THR A 487 -1.41 36.27 -20.88
N ASN A 488 -1.33 37.21 -19.94
CA ASN A 488 -1.20 38.63 -20.22
C ASN A 488 0.21 39.18 -19.95
N THR A 489 1.14 38.33 -19.53
CA THR A 489 2.51 38.71 -19.17
C THR A 489 3.56 37.85 -19.87
N ALA A 490 4.58 38.50 -20.43
CA ALA A 490 5.71 37.82 -21.06
C ALA A 490 6.62 37.12 -20.02
N GLY A 491 6.82 37.72 -18.84
CA GLY A 491 7.66 37.12 -17.80
C GLY A 491 7.08 35.81 -17.26
N GLY A 492 5.76 35.79 -17.04
CA GLY A 492 5.05 34.56 -16.63
C GLY A 492 5.09 33.47 -17.71
N ALA A 493 5.07 33.85 -18.99
CA ALA A 493 5.18 32.90 -20.10
C ALA A 493 6.52 32.15 -20.09
N VAL A 494 7.63 32.87 -19.90
CA VAL A 494 8.98 32.28 -19.86
C VAL A 494 9.12 31.32 -18.68
N LEU A 495 8.75 31.77 -17.48
CA LEU A 495 8.80 30.92 -16.28
C LEU A 495 7.95 29.64 -16.44
N THR A 496 6.76 29.77 -17.01
CA THR A 496 5.88 28.63 -17.27
C THR A 496 6.49 27.69 -18.30
N ALA A 497 7.06 28.20 -19.38
CA ALA A 497 7.72 27.39 -20.41
C ALA A 497 8.92 26.60 -19.85
N ASP A 498 9.74 27.23 -19.01
CA ASP A 498 10.87 26.57 -18.34
C ASP A 498 10.39 25.44 -17.41
N MET A 499 9.32 25.69 -16.65
CA MET A 499 8.73 24.69 -15.75
C MET A 499 8.09 23.53 -16.51
N LEU A 500 7.35 23.81 -17.59
CA LEU A 500 6.78 22.76 -18.44
C LEU A 500 7.89 21.86 -18.98
N THR A 501 8.98 22.45 -19.48
CA THR A 501 10.13 21.70 -19.99
C THR A 501 10.79 20.86 -18.89
N ARG A 502 11.02 21.43 -17.70
CA ARG A 502 11.61 20.74 -16.56
C ARG A 502 10.79 19.54 -16.11
N ASP A 503 9.47 19.72 -16.02
CA ASP A 503 8.53 18.70 -15.55
C ASP A 503 7.99 17.81 -16.68
N ARG A 504 8.65 17.84 -17.85
CA ARG A 504 8.40 16.97 -19.02
C ARG A 504 7.01 17.13 -19.65
N LEU A 505 6.43 18.31 -19.55
CA LEU A 505 5.24 18.71 -20.29
C LEU A 505 5.64 19.46 -21.56
N ARG A 506 4.92 19.23 -22.66
CA ARG A 506 5.18 19.84 -23.97
C ARG A 506 4.42 21.14 -24.11
N LEU A 507 5.14 22.26 -24.20
CA LEU A 507 4.55 23.55 -24.52
C LEU A 507 4.04 23.58 -25.97
N MET A 508 2.76 23.90 -26.15
CA MET A 508 2.15 24.17 -27.45
C MET A 508 2.47 25.59 -27.90
N GLN A 509 2.87 25.74 -29.17
CA GLN A 509 3.18 27.04 -29.78
C GLN A 509 2.08 27.47 -30.77
N PRO A 510 1.83 28.79 -30.90
CA PRO A 510 2.42 29.88 -30.13
C PRO A 510 1.86 29.98 -28.71
N VAL A 511 2.63 30.57 -27.78
CA VAL A 511 2.08 31.04 -26.51
C VAL A 511 1.10 32.17 -26.80
N ILE A 512 -0.10 32.08 -26.22
CA ILE A 512 -1.16 33.05 -26.43
C ILE A 512 -0.99 34.17 -25.40
N ASN A 513 -0.26 35.21 -25.80
CA ASN A 513 -0.05 36.39 -24.98
C ASN A 513 -1.04 37.51 -25.39
N LEU A 514 -1.94 37.87 -24.47
CA LEU A 514 -3.00 38.86 -24.66
C LEU A 514 -2.52 40.32 -24.47
N GLY A 515 -1.27 40.53 -24.02
CA GLY A 515 -0.75 41.86 -23.69
C GLY A 515 -1.09 42.29 -22.25
N PHE A 516 -0.30 43.18 -21.65
CA PHE A 516 -0.46 43.54 -20.24
C PHE A 516 -1.74 44.36 -19.97
N GLU A 517 -2.28 44.98 -21.01
CA GLU A 517 -3.55 45.71 -21.02
C GLU A 517 -4.78 44.80 -21.12
N ALA A 518 -4.60 43.47 -21.22
CA ALA A 518 -5.70 42.52 -21.36
C ALA A 518 -6.68 42.63 -20.19
N LEU A 519 -7.97 42.70 -20.54
CA LEU A 519 -9.09 42.73 -19.61
C LEU A 519 -9.79 41.36 -19.60
N ALA A 520 -10.80 41.22 -18.74
CA ALA A 520 -11.60 39.99 -18.60
C ALA A 520 -12.15 39.47 -19.94
N ASP A 521 -12.65 40.36 -20.81
CA ASP A 521 -13.22 40.00 -22.10
C ASP A 521 -12.21 39.32 -23.04
N SER A 522 -10.93 39.72 -22.99
CA SER A 522 -9.86 39.11 -23.80
C SER A 522 -9.67 37.63 -23.45
N TYR A 523 -9.74 37.28 -22.16
CA TYR A 523 -9.70 35.88 -21.73
C TYR A 523 -10.97 35.12 -22.14
N ARG A 524 -12.15 35.76 -22.05
CA ARG A 524 -13.43 35.15 -22.43
C ARG A 524 -13.49 34.81 -23.91
N GLU A 525 -12.93 35.64 -24.76
CA GLU A 525 -12.91 35.44 -26.21
C GLU A 525 -11.98 34.30 -26.62
N VAL A 526 -10.78 34.23 -26.03
CA VAL A 526 -9.74 33.31 -26.50
C VAL A 526 -9.83 31.92 -25.87
N LEU A 527 -10.14 31.82 -24.58
CA LEU A 527 -10.08 30.55 -23.86
C LEU A 527 -10.97 29.45 -24.46
N PRO A 528 -12.22 29.70 -24.92
CA PRO A 528 -13.05 28.68 -25.53
C PRO A 528 -12.41 28.04 -26.77
N ALA A 529 -11.72 28.82 -27.61
CA ALA A 529 -11.05 28.29 -28.80
C ALA A 529 -9.90 27.33 -28.43
N VAL A 530 -9.08 27.70 -27.44
CA VAL A 530 -7.98 26.87 -26.92
C VAL A 530 -8.49 25.57 -26.30
N LEU A 531 -9.61 25.66 -25.56
CA LEU A 531 -10.22 24.49 -24.94
C LEU A 531 -10.82 23.52 -25.95
N ARG A 532 -11.31 24.00 -27.10
CA ARG A 532 -11.84 23.18 -28.20
C ARG A 532 -10.75 22.50 -29.04
N ASP A 533 -9.51 23.00 -29.01
CA ASP A 533 -8.41 22.43 -29.79
C ASP A 533 -8.02 21.02 -29.30
N GLU A 534 -8.19 20.00 -30.15
CA GLU A 534 -7.85 18.60 -29.85
C GLU A 534 -6.33 18.34 -29.82
N SER A 535 -5.52 19.28 -30.31
CA SER A 535 -4.06 19.24 -30.20
C SER A 535 -3.55 19.62 -28.81
N VAL A 536 -4.42 20.15 -27.94
CA VAL A 536 -4.11 20.59 -26.58
C VAL A 536 -4.71 19.60 -25.57
N ASP A 537 -3.91 19.11 -24.64
CA ASP A 537 -4.33 18.19 -23.57
C ASP A 537 -4.60 18.87 -22.24
N ALA A 538 -4.00 20.04 -21.98
CA ALA A 538 -4.23 20.85 -20.78
C ALA A 538 -3.97 22.35 -21.06
N VAL A 539 -4.53 23.23 -20.22
CA VAL A 539 -4.34 24.69 -20.35
C VAL A 539 -3.85 25.28 -19.04
N VAL A 540 -2.80 26.10 -19.14
CA VAL A 540 -2.33 26.98 -18.07
C VAL A 540 -2.76 28.41 -18.41
N VAL A 541 -3.54 29.02 -17.53
CA VAL A 541 -3.96 30.42 -17.64
C VAL A 541 -3.18 31.26 -16.64
N LEU A 542 -2.44 32.25 -17.12
CA LEU A 542 -1.68 33.18 -16.30
C LEU A 542 -2.33 34.56 -16.33
N TYR A 543 -2.39 35.20 -15.17
CA TYR A 543 -2.88 36.57 -15.04
C TYR A 543 -2.01 37.35 -14.05
N THR A 544 -1.54 38.51 -14.49
CA THR A 544 -0.92 39.53 -13.63
C THR A 544 -1.77 40.79 -13.67
N PRO A 545 -2.27 41.30 -12.52
CA PRO A 545 -3.01 42.54 -12.48
C PRO A 545 -2.09 43.70 -12.81
N VAL A 546 -2.36 44.39 -13.93
CA VAL A 546 -1.66 45.62 -14.35
C VAL A 546 -2.71 46.69 -14.67
N GLY A 547 -2.56 47.90 -14.10
CA GLY A 547 -3.50 49.00 -14.35
C GLY A 547 -4.88 48.79 -13.68
N PRO A 548 -5.99 49.27 -14.29
CA PRO A 548 -7.35 49.21 -13.71
C PRO A 548 -8.02 47.83 -13.83
N SER A 549 -7.23 46.76 -13.91
CA SER A 549 -7.73 45.39 -14.10
C SER A 549 -8.42 44.87 -12.82
N ASP A 550 -9.61 44.27 -12.97
CA ASP A 550 -10.37 43.65 -11.88
C ASP A 550 -10.24 42.14 -11.92
N GLU A 551 -9.57 41.58 -10.90
CA GLU A 551 -9.38 40.14 -10.72
C GLU A 551 -10.73 39.39 -10.70
N SER A 552 -11.76 39.96 -10.07
CA SER A 552 -13.07 39.32 -9.95
C SER A 552 -13.73 39.17 -11.32
N ALA A 553 -13.61 40.20 -12.16
CA ALA A 553 -14.10 40.15 -13.53
C ALA A 553 -13.35 39.10 -14.37
N VAL A 554 -12.03 38.96 -14.18
CA VAL A 554 -11.24 37.92 -14.87
C VAL A 554 -11.65 36.51 -14.39
N VAL A 555 -11.84 36.32 -13.08
CA VAL A 555 -12.36 35.06 -12.51
C VAL A 555 -13.72 34.69 -13.11
N GLU A 556 -14.64 35.65 -13.21
CA GLU A 556 -15.95 35.44 -13.81
C GLU A 556 -15.86 35.10 -15.30
N ALA A 557 -15.03 35.82 -16.06
CA ALA A 557 -14.80 35.58 -17.48
C ALA A 557 -14.23 34.18 -17.76
N LEU A 558 -13.23 33.75 -16.99
CA LEU A 558 -12.66 32.40 -17.07
C LEU A 558 -13.71 31.34 -16.72
N GLY A 559 -14.46 31.54 -15.64
CA GLY A 559 -15.53 30.63 -15.24
C GLY A 559 -16.60 30.48 -16.32
N ALA A 560 -17.01 31.58 -16.94
CA ALA A 560 -18.01 31.59 -18.00
C ALA A 560 -17.50 30.96 -19.31
N ALA A 561 -16.25 31.21 -19.69
CA ALA A 561 -15.61 30.58 -20.85
C ALA A 561 -15.58 29.04 -20.71
N ILE A 562 -15.19 28.54 -19.54
CA ILE A 562 -15.13 27.10 -19.28
C ILE A 562 -16.54 26.51 -19.23
N ARG A 563 -17.51 27.19 -18.62
CA ARG A 563 -18.90 26.75 -18.56
C ARG A 563 -19.50 26.56 -19.95
N GLU A 564 -19.23 27.49 -20.87
CA GLU A 564 -19.66 27.42 -22.27
C GLU A 564 -19.18 26.13 -22.95
N VAL A 565 -17.88 25.86 -22.91
CA VAL A 565 -17.29 24.66 -23.54
C VAL A 565 -17.79 23.37 -22.86
N ARG A 566 -18.00 23.40 -21.54
CA ARG A 566 -18.54 22.25 -20.80
C ARG A 566 -19.98 21.94 -21.17
N GLU A 567 -20.81 22.97 -21.33
CA GLU A 567 -22.20 22.82 -21.74
C GLU A 567 -22.31 22.31 -23.19
N GLU A 568 -21.46 22.80 -24.10
CA GLU A 568 -21.35 22.27 -25.46
C GLU A 568 -20.98 20.79 -25.48
N ALA A 569 -19.95 20.40 -24.71
CA ALA A 569 -19.55 18.99 -24.60
C ALA A 569 -20.70 18.14 -24.06
N ARG A 570 -21.41 18.62 -23.03
CA ARG A 570 -22.57 17.93 -22.43
C ARG A 570 -23.69 17.72 -23.47
N ILE A 571 -24.02 18.74 -24.26
CA ILE A 571 -25.01 18.66 -25.34
C ILE A 571 -24.60 17.61 -26.40
N GLN A 572 -23.31 17.47 -26.67
CA GLN A 572 -22.76 16.46 -27.57
C GLN A 572 -22.61 15.06 -26.95
N GLY A 573 -23.04 14.86 -25.69
CA GLY A 573 -22.86 13.60 -24.97
C GLY A 573 -21.40 13.29 -24.60
N LYS A 574 -20.52 14.29 -24.60
CA LYS A 574 -19.11 14.19 -24.21
C LYS A 574 -18.91 14.75 -22.80
N THR A 575 -17.95 14.17 -22.07
CA THR A 575 -17.50 14.74 -20.80
C THR A 575 -16.31 15.66 -21.05
N PHE A 576 -16.44 16.93 -20.73
CA PHE A 576 -15.27 17.83 -20.69
C PHE A 576 -14.41 17.49 -19.47
N ALA A 577 -13.16 17.11 -19.72
CA ALA A 577 -12.24 16.70 -18.66
C ALA A 577 -10.82 17.30 -18.81
N LYS A 578 -10.61 18.18 -19.80
CA LYS A 578 -9.33 18.84 -20.07
C LYS A 578 -8.90 19.63 -18.81
N PRO A 579 -7.74 19.35 -18.20
CA PRO A 579 -7.28 20.09 -17.03
C PRO A 579 -7.04 21.57 -17.37
N VAL A 580 -7.59 22.46 -16.55
CA VAL A 580 -7.33 23.90 -16.59
C VAL A 580 -6.79 24.31 -15.23
N VAL A 581 -5.58 24.88 -15.21
CA VAL A 581 -4.98 25.46 -14.01
C VAL A 581 -4.76 26.95 -14.23
N ALA A 582 -5.13 27.76 -13.25
CA ALA A 582 -4.89 29.19 -13.29
C ALA A 582 -3.73 29.56 -12.36
N ASN A 583 -2.93 30.54 -12.74
CA ASN A 583 -1.99 31.21 -11.84
C ASN A 583 -2.23 32.71 -11.88
N PHE A 584 -2.56 33.29 -10.74
CA PHE A 584 -2.74 34.73 -10.58
C PHE A 584 -1.57 35.24 -9.76
N LEU A 585 -0.75 36.12 -10.34
CA LEU A 585 0.38 36.74 -9.64
C LEU A 585 -0.14 37.98 -8.89
N PHE A 586 -0.66 37.80 -7.67
CA PHE A 586 -1.32 38.84 -6.88
C PHE A 586 -0.48 39.32 -5.66
N THR A 587 -0.98 40.35 -4.98
CA THR A 587 -0.54 40.79 -3.64
C THR A 587 -1.59 40.35 -2.61
N GLY A 588 -1.33 39.34 -1.76
CA GLY A 588 -2.38 38.75 -0.91
C GLY A 588 -2.05 37.35 -0.36
N GLU A 589 -3.06 36.52 -0.09
CA GLU A 589 -2.92 35.16 0.48
C GLU A 589 -2.25 34.16 -0.48
N TYR A 590 -1.02 33.74 -0.17
CA TYR A 590 -0.23 32.75 -0.93
C TYR A 590 -0.72 31.29 -0.79
N MET A 591 -2.01 31.05 -1.04
CA MET A 591 -2.64 29.73 -1.00
C MET A 591 -3.46 29.48 -2.27
N VAL A 592 -3.75 28.22 -2.56
CA VAL A 592 -4.63 27.85 -3.68
C VAL A 592 -6.06 28.30 -3.39
N ARG A 593 -6.67 28.96 -4.39
CA ARG A 593 -8.06 29.40 -4.41
C ARG A 593 -8.81 28.68 -5.54
N TYR A 594 -10.12 28.90 -5.64
CA TYR A 594 -10.94 28.27 -6.69
C TYR A 594 -11.77 29.29 -7.47
N ILE A 595 -11.82 29.12 -8.79
CA ILE A 595 -12.87 29.70 -9.64
C ILE A 595 -14.03 28.71 -9.65
N LYS A 596 -15.21 29.14 -9.20
CA LYS A 596 -16.44 28.34 -9.32
C LYS A 596 -16.96 28.43 -10.76
N VAL A 597 -16.96 27.32 -11.48
CA VAL A 597 -17.50 27.24 -12.84
C VAL A 597 -18.99 26.91 -12.78
N ASP A 598 -19.34 25.89 -12.00
CA ASP A 598 -20.72 25.52 -11.62
C ASP A 598 -20.70 24.74 -10.29
N ASP A 599 -21.80 24.06 -9.94
CA ASP A 599 -21.89 23.30 -8.69
C ASP A 599 -21.06 22.01 -8.68
N ALA A 600 -20.69 21.49 -9.86
CA ALA A 600 -19.93 20.24 -10.00
C ALA A 600 -18.45 20.48 -10.38
N TYR A 601 -18.07 21.70 -10.77
CA TYR A 601 -16.74 22.00 -11.30
C TYR A 601 -16.18 23.32 -10.80
N ARG A 602 -14.91 23.27 -10.44
CA ARG A 602 -14.09 24.40 -10.03
C ARG A 602 -12.70 24.22 -10.62
N ILE A 603 -11.98 25.32 -10.82
CA ILE A 603 -10.57 25.26 -11.25
C ILE A 603 -9.67 25.91 -10.20
N PRO A 604 -8.51 25.31 -9.88
CA PRO A 604 -7.58 25.87 -8.91
C PRO A 604 -6.84 27.08 -9.49
N ILE A 605 -6.72 28.13 -8.67
CA ILE A 605 -5.87 29.30 -8.88
C ILE A 605 -4.67 29.19 -7.94
N TYR A 606 -3.48 29.04 -8.51
CA TYR A 606 -2.23 28.96 -7.78
C TYR A 606 -1.58 30.34 -7.63
N PRO A 607 -0.84 30.58 -6.54
CA PRO A 607 -0.12 31.83 -6.34
C PRO A 607 1.10 31.98 -7.26
N PHE A 608 1.70 30.87 -7.69
CA PHE A 608 2.90 30.84 -8.53
C PHE A 608 2.76 29.89 -9.72
N PRO A 609 3.37 30.19 -10.89
CA PRO A 609 3.33 29.31 -12.05
C PRO A 609 4.01 27.97 -11.77
N GLU A 610 5.04 27.93 -10.93
CA GLU A 610 5.73 26.70 -10.50
C GLU A 610 4.78 25.73 -9.81
N SER A 611 3.94 26.21 -8.89
CA SER A 611 2.92 25.39 -8.21
C SER A 611 1.88 24.86 -9.19
N ALA A 612 1.41 25.71 -10.13
CA ALA A 612 0.42 25.32 -11.12
C ALA A 612 0.93 24.22 -12.06
N VAL A 613 2.13 24.43 -12.61
CA VAL A 613 2.75 23.47 -13.53
C VAL A 613 3.12 22.18 -12.83
N ARG A 614 3.66 22.25 -11.60
CA ARG A 614 4.01 21.04 -10.84
C ARG A 614 2.77 20.21 -10.51
N ALA A 615 1.70 20.85 -10.04
CA ALA A 615 0.43 20.15 -9.78
C ALA A 615 -0.10 19.48 -11.05
N LEU A 616 -0.09 20.19 -12.18
CA LEU A 616 -0.49 19.62 -13.47
C LEU A 616 0.39 18.42 -13.84
N ALA A 617 1.71 18.54 -13.77
CA ALA A 617 2.65 17.47 -14.12
C ALA A 617 2.42 16.20 -13.29
N ARG A 618 2.23 16.32 -11.97
CA ARG A 618 1.90 15.19 -11.10
C ARG A 618 0.58 14.50 -11.47
N VAL A 619 -0.43 15.29 -11.85
CA VAL A 619 -1.72 14.75 -12.28
C VAL A 619 -1.63 14.10 -13.66
N VAL A 620 -0.80 14.61 -14.58
CA VAL A 620 -0.50 13.95 -15.87
C VAL A 620 0.20 12.61 -15.61
N GLU A 621 1.30 12.61 -14.85
CA GLU A 621 2.07 11.41 -14.49
C GLU A 621 1.18 10.33 -13.86
N TYR A 622 0.29 10.72 -12.94
CA TYR A 622 -0.68 9.81 -12.33
C TYR A 622 -1.68 9.22 -13.33
N HIS A 623 -2.23 10.03 -14.24
CA HIS A 623 -3.17 9.54 -15.24
C HIS A 623 -2.51 8.65 -16.29
N GLU A 624 -1.26 8.91 -16.65
CA GLU A 624 -0.45 8.02 -17.47
C GLU A 624 -0.23 6.67 -16.78
N TYR A 625 0.15 6.70 -15.49
CA TYR A 625 0.26 5.48 -14.68
C TYR A 625 -1.06 4.71 -14.67
N ARG A 626 -2.19 5.38 -14.41
CA ARG A 626 -3.51 4.75 -14.32
C ARG A 626 -3.93 4.07 -15.61
N ARG A 627 -3.60 4.64 -16.78
CA ARG A 627 -3.91 4.09 -18.12
C ARG A 627 -2.93 3.01 -18.58
N SER A 628 -1.70 3.01 -18.07
CA SER A 628 -0.71 2.00 -18.43
C SER A 628 -1.23 0.60 -18.09
N PRO A 629 -0.89 -0.45 -18.84
CA PRO A 629 -1.30 -1.80 -18.49
C PRO A 629 -0.78 -2.21 -17.09
N ILE A 630 -1.43 -3.19 -16.44
CA ILE A 630 -1.07 -3.61 -15.07
C ILE A 630 0.28 -4.34 -15.02
N GLY A 631 0.80 -4.79 -16.17
CA GLY A 631 2.01 -5.60 -16.27
C GLY A 631 1.83 -6.98 -15.63
N ARG A 632 2.50 -8.01 -16.14
CA ARG A 632 2.49 -9.37 -15.60
C ARG A 632 3.91 -9.78 -15.29
N VAL A 633 4.14 -10.44 -14.15
CA VAL A 633 5.44 -11.08 -13.89
C VAL A 633 5.59 -12.21 -14.92
N PRO A 634 6.59 -12.15 -15.81
CA PRO A 634 6.75 -13.13 -16.88
C PRO A 634 6.96 -14.53 -16.31
N ASP A 635 6.44 -15.55 -16.99
CA ASP A 635 6.87 -16.94 -16.79
C ASP A 635 7.91 -17.28 -17.85
N ILE A 636 9.10 -17.71 -17.43
CA ILE A 636 10.25 -17.85 -18.32
C ILE A 636 10.48 -19.31 -18.65
N GLU A 637 10.33 -19.66 -19.93
CA GLU A 637 10.65 -20.98 -20.43
C GLU A 637 12.17 -21.28 -20.37
N GLY A 638 12.49 -22.56 -20.14
CA GLY A 638 13.88 -23.06 -20.15
C GLY A 638 14.68 -22.76 -18.88
N MET A 639 14.02 -22.35 -17.79
CA MET A 639 14.64 -22.19 -16.47
C MET A 639 14.27 -23.37 -15.55
N ASP A 640 15.26 -23.93 -14.86
CA ASP A 640 15.08 -24.94 -13.81
C ASP A 640 15.16 -24.29 -12.42
N GLY A 641 14.10 -23.58 -12.05
CA GLY A 641 14.01 -22.90 -10.76
C GLY A 641 14.07 -23.84 -9.55
N SER A 642 13.50 -25.05 -9.69
CA SER A 642 13.59 -26.12 -8.68
C SER A 642 15.03 -26.57 -8.46
N GLY A 643 15.73 -26.90 -9.55
CA GLY A 643 17.13 -27.30 -9.49
C GLY A 643 18.01 -26.20 -8.91
N ALA A 644 17.77 -24.93 -9.29
CA ALA A 644 18.50 -23.79 -8.73
C ALA A 644 18.31 -23.67 -7.20
N ARG A 645 17.08 -23.82 -6.71
CA ARG A 645 16.77 -23.79 -5.27
C ARG A 645 17.42 -24.95 -4.53
N ASP A 646 17.27 -26.18 -5.04
CA ASP A 646 17.83 -27.37 -4.40
C ASP A 646 19.36 -27.30 -4.35
N TYR A 647 19.97 -26.80 -5.41
CA TYR A 647 21.41 -26.55 -5.48
C TYR A 647 21.87 -25.55 -4.41
N VAL A 648 21.19 -24.41 -4.28
CA VAL A 648 21.52 -23.40 -3.26
C VAL A 648 21.29 -23.94 -1.84
N ARG A 649 20.20 -24.67 -1.61
CA ARG A 649 19.95 -25.34 -0.33
C ARG A 649 21.04 -26.36 0.00
N GLN A 650 21.55 -27.08 -1.00
CA GLN A 650 22.65 -28.02 -0.81
C GLN A 650 23.95 -27.31 -0.40
N ILE A 651 24.26 -26.15 -1.00
CA ILE A 651 25.40 -25.30 -0.60
C ILE A 651 25.22 -24.85 0.86
N LEU A 652 24.02 -24.37 1.21
CA LEU A 652 23.68 -23.86 2.54
C LEU A 652 23.60 -24.91 3.64
N LYS A 653 23.41 -26.20 3.30
CA LYS A 653 23.50 -27.30 4.29
C LYS A 653 24.86 -27.33 5.00
N SER A 654 25.92 -26.82 4.35
CA SER A 654 27.25 -26.74 4.95
C SER A 654 27.44 -25.52 5.85
N HIS A 655 26.81 -24.38 5.52
CA HIS A 655 26.95 -23.09 6.20
C HIS A 655 25.67 -22.25 6.00
N GLY A 656 25.14 -21.61 7.05
CA GLY A 656 23.92 -20.78 6.95
C GLY A 656 24.02 -19.52 6.05
N HIS A 657 25.20 -19.27 5.49
CA HIS A 657 25.51 -18.22 4.52
C HIS A 657 26.74 -18.64 3.68
N ALA A 658 26.75 -18.33 2.38
CA ALA A 658 27.87 -18.62 1.48
C ALA A 658 28.02 -17.55 0.38
N ILE A 659 29.27 -17.29 -0.01
CA ILE A 659 29.61 -16.57 -1.25
C ILE A 659 29.94 -17.64 -2.29
N LEU A 660 29.30 -17.60 -3.45
CA LEU A 660 29.47 -18.62 -4.48
C LEU A 660 30.83 -18.53 -5.17
N THR A 661 31.44 -19.67 -5.41
CA THR A 661 32.60 -19.82 -6.29
C THR A 661 32.21 -19.66 -7.76
N GLU A 662 33.18 -19.43 -8.63
CA GLU A 662 32.95 -19.31 -10.08
C GLU A 662 32.25 -20.55 -10.67
N SER A 663 32.60 -21.76 -10.21
CA SER A 663 31.93 -23.00 -10.65
C SER A 663 30.47 -23.07 -10.19
N GLU A 664 30.19 -22.67 -8.96
CA GLU A 664 28.82 -22.67 -8.41
C GLU A 664 27.95 -21.61 -9.08
N MET A 665 28.54 -20.45 -9.40
CA MET A 665 27.87 -19.41 -10.17
C MET A 665 27.54 -19.89 -11.59
N ASN A 666 28.49 -20.52 -12.29
CA ASN A 666 28.24 -21.03 -13.64
C ASN A 666 27.11 -22.05 -13.68
N GLU A 667 27.00 -22.88 -12.64
CA GLU A 667 25.90 -23.82 -12.50
C GLU A 667 24.55 -23.12 -12.26
N LEU A 668 24.50 -22.07 -11.40
CA LEU A 668 23.30 -21.26 -11.23
C LEU A 668 22.88 -20.53 -12.51
N VAL A 669 23.84 -20.04 -13.30
CA VAL A 669 23.56 -19.41 -14.59
C VAL A 669 22.95 -20.42 -15.55
N ARG A 670 23.50 -21.64 -15.58
CA ARG A 670 22.98 -22.74 -16.39
C ARG A 670 21.56 -23.12 -15.98
N LEU A 671 21.30 -23.27 -14.67
CA LEU A 671 19.97 -23.58 -14.13
C LEU A 671 18.97 -22.43 -14.33
N GLY A 672 19.42 -21.18 -14.21
CA GLY A 672 18.64 -19.98 -14.52
C GLY A 672 18.39 -19.74 -16.02
N GLY A 673 19.04 -20.53 -16.89
CA GLY A 673 18.90 -20.45 -18.34
C GLY A 673 19.45 -19.14 -18.94
N PHE A 674 20.41 -18.48 -18.29
CA PHE A 674 20.99 -17.23 -18.80
C PHE A 674 21.88 -17.50 -20.02
N ARG A 675 21.74 -16.68 -21.08
CA ARG A 675 22.55 -16.78 -22.30
C ARG A 675 23.81 -15.90 -22.26
N MET A 676 24.59 -16.00 -21.19
CA MET A 676 25.74 -15.13 -20.97
C MET A 676 27.05 -15.92 -20.89
N THR A 677 28.16 -15.25 -21.24
CA THR A 677 29.52 -15.79 -21.11
C THR A 677 30.39 -14.86 -20.26
N ALA A 678 31.27 -15.46 -19.45
CA ALA A 678 32.29 -14.73 -18.70
C ALA A 678 33.41 -14.24 -19.64
N VAL A 679 33.93 -13.02 -19.44
CA VAL A 679 34.95 -12.41 -20.30
C VAL A 679 36.26 -12.16 -19.55
N ALA A 680 37.36 -12.19 -20.29
CA ALA A 680 38.68 -11.71 -19.85
C ALA A 680 38.67 -10.20 -19.51
N GLU A 681 39.43 -9.80 -18.49
CA GLU A 681 39.40 -8.49 -17.77
C GLU A 681 39.47 -7.18 -18.62
N HIS A 682 39.76 -7.26 -19.91
CA HIS A 682 40.21 -6.14 -20.75
C HIS A 682 39.11 -5.37 -21.50
N ARG A 683 37.83 -5.76 -21.43
CA ARG A 683 36.72 -4.99 -22.04
C ARG A 683 36.01 -4.07 -21.03
N PRO A 684 35.60 -2.86 -21.43
CA PRO A 684 34.90 -1.94 -20.54
C PRO A 684 33.43 -2.39 -20.36
N ALA A 685 32.99 -2.47 -19.10
CA ALA A 685 31.58 -2.62 -18.77
C ALA A 685 30.81 -1.35 -19.19
N LYS A 686 29.52 -1.51 -19.48
CA LYS A 686 28.59 -0.43 -19.82
C LYS A 686 27.65 -0.10 -18.66
N CYS A 687 27.36 -1.10 -17.83
CA CYS A 687 26.61 -0.91 -16.61
C CYS A 687 26.97 -1.96 -15.56
N THR A 688 26.65 -1.66 -14.31
CA THR A 688 26.75 -2.58 -13.19
C THR A 688 25.34 -2.81 -12.65
N VAL A 689 24.94 -4.07 -12.54
CA VAL A 689 23.68 -4.54 -11.98
C VAL A 689 23.96 -5.11 -10.60
N ARG A 690 23.22 -4.63 -9.60
CA ARG A 690 23.33 -5.12 -8.23
C ARG A 690 21.96 -5.57 -7.71
N LEU A 691 21.90 -6.78 -7.17
CA LEU A 691 20.80 -7.26 -6.35
C LEU A 691 21.18 -7.20 -4.88
N GLU A 692 20.29 -6.66 -4.08
CA GLU A 692 20.48 -6.54 -2.63
C GLU A 692 19.19 -6.99 -1.93
N SER A 693 19.33 -7.73 -0.83
CA SER A 693 18.19 -8.03 0.05
C SER A 693 17.99 -6.90 1.06
N ASP A 694 16.98 -6.07 0.84
CA ASP A 694 16.60 -5.02 1.76
C ASP A 694 15.65 -5.56 2.84
N LEU A 695 15.90 -5.18 4.10
CA LEU A 695 15.13 -5.65 5.26
C LEU A 695 13.64 -5.33 5.21
N LEU A 696 13.27 -4.25 4.52
CA LEU A 696 11.91 -3.73 4.42
C LEU A 696 11.25 -4.13 3.10
N PHE A 697 11.96 -4.01 1.99
CA PHE A 697 11.40 -4.21 0.66
C PHE A 697 11.65 -5.60 0.10
N GLY A 698 12.57 -6.37 0.68
CA GLY A 698 13.04 -7.61 0.09
C GLY A 698 14.03 -7.37 -1.04
N PRO A 699 14.04 -8.21 -2.09
CA PRO A 699 15.02 -8.09 -3.15
C PRO A 699 14.83 -6.79 -3.96
N ILE A 700 15.90 -6.01 -4.06
CA ILE A 700 15.98 -4.76 -4.81
C ILE A 700 17.02 -4.91 -5.91
N LEU A 701 16.68 -4.43 -7.10
CA LEU A 701 17.56 -4.33 -8.26
C LEU A 701 18.03 -2.87 -8.42
N ARG A 702 19.34 -2.66 -8.43
CA ARG A 702 19.99 -1.38 -8.73
C ARG A 702 20.83 -1.50 -9.99
N VAL A 703 20.78 -0.48 -10.84
CA VAL A 703 21.58 -0.42 -12.06
C VAL A 703 22.33 0.91 -12.16
N PHE A 704 23.64 0.82 -12.39
CA PHE A 704 24.59 1.91 -12.49
C PHE A 704 25.19 1.94 -13.90
N PRO A 705 25.33 3.10 -14.58
CA PRO A 705 26.07 3.21 -15.81
C PRO A 705 27.58 3.23 -15.55
N GLU A 706 28.37 2.74 -16.50
CA GLU A 706 29.85 2.72 -16.44
C GLU A 706 30.47 3.55 -17.58
N PRO A 707 31.57 4.30 -17.33
CA PRO A 707 32.20 4.51 -16.02
C PRO A 707 31.33 5.40 -15.12
N SER A 708 31.31 5.13 -13.82
CA SER A 708 30.65 5.94 -12.79
C SER A 708 31.30 7.33 -12.64
N SER A 709 31.22 8.16 -13.67
CA SER A 709 31.76 9.52 -13.68
C SER A 709 30.93 10.44 -12.77
N SER A 710 31.38 10.58 -11.52
CA SER A 710 31.16 11.72 -10.60
C SER A 710 29.72 12.18 -10.26
N PHE A 711 28.66 11.56 -10.79
CA PHE A 711 27.27 11.85 -10.42
C PHE A 711 26.70 10.70 -9.58
N GLY A 712 26.22 11.05 -8.39
CA GLY A 712 25.94 10.12 -7.30
C GLY A 712 24.74 9.21 -7.50
N GLY A 713 24.87 7.99 -6.97
CA GLY A 713 23.78 7.02 -6.78
C GLY A 713 23.50 6.11 -7.99
N PRO A 714 22.75 5.01 -7.80
CA PRO A 714 22.20 4.22 -8.90
C PRO A 714 21.26 5.04 -9.79
N HIS A 715 21.37 4.84 -11.11
CA HIS A 715 20.50 5.52 -12.07
C HIS A 715 19.11 4.87 -12.14
N VAL A 716 19.00 3.59 -11.85
CA VAL A 716 17.73 2.87 -11.83
C VAL A 716 17.65 1.99 -10.60
N VAL A 717 16.53 2.10 -9.88
CA VAL A 717 16.15 1.20 -8.78
C VAL A 717 14.80 0.58 -9.10
N ARG A 718 14.65 -0.73 -8.85
CA ARG A 718 13.41 -1.50 -9.01
C ARG A 718 13.24 -2.47 -7.86
N LEU A 719 12.01 -2.60 -7.38
CA LEU A 719 11.60 -3.67 -6.48
C LEU A 719 11.25 -4.92 -7.30
N LEU A 720 11.61 -6.09 -6.78
CA LEU A 720 11.29 -7.38 -7.37
C LEU A 720 10.01 -8.00 -6.75
N PRO A 721 9.27 -8.83 -7.50
CA PRO A 721 9.53 -9.24 -8.88
C PRO A 721 9.19 -8.16 -9.91
N LEU A 722 9.91 -8.17 -11.05
CA LEU A 722 9.64 -7.30 -12.19
C LEU A 722 8.43 -7.81 -12.99
N THR A 723 7.60 -6.88 -13.45
CA THR A 723 6.64 -7.16 -14.52
C THR A 723 7.29 -7.03 -15.90
N ASP A 724 6.67 -7.61 -16.92
CA ASP A 724 6.98 -7.39 -18.34
C ASP A 724 7.19 -5.91 -18.69
N LEU A 725 6.36 -5.00 -18.15
CA LEU A 725 6.53 -3.56 -18.32
C LEU A 725 7.74 -3.00 -17.58
N ASP A 726 8.03 -3.47 -16.36
CA ASP A 726 9.23 -3.08 -15.63
C ASP A 726 10.48 -3.52 -16.40
N VAL A 727 10.48 -4.74 -16.93
CA VAL A 727 11.55 -5.32 -17.76
C VAL A 727 11.75 -4.51 -19.03
N GLU A 728 10.68 -4.20 -19.77
CA GLU A 728 10.72 -3.40 -20.99
C GLU A 728 11.31 -2.00 -20.72
N GLN A 729 10.82 -1.31 -19.69
CA GLN A 729 11.30 0.02 -19.32
C GLN A 729 12.77 0.00 -18.89
N LEU A 730 13.16 -0.99 -18.10
CA LEU A 730 14.52 -1.16 -17.62
C LEU A 730 15.47 -1.44 -18.79
N ALA A 731 15.12 -2.40 -19.66
CA ALA A 731 15.90 -2.74 -20.84
C ALA A 731 16.09 -1.53 -21.77
N ARG A 732 15.02 -0.75 -22.02
CA ARG A 732 15.12 0.47 -22.85
C ARG A 732 16.09 1.50 -22.29
N VAL A 733 16.04 1.76 -20.98
CA VAL A 733 16.94 2.73 -20.32
C VAL A 733 18.37 2.24 -20.41
N VAL A 734 18.62 0.99 -20.04
CA VAL A 734 19.97 0.43 -20.03
C VAL A 734 20.53 0.32 -21.44
N ALA A 735 19.74 -0.08 -22.44
CA ALA A 735 20.15 -0.16 -23.84
C ALA A 735 20.71 1.16 -24.38
N THR A 736 20.20 2.31 -23.92
CA THR A 736 20.76 3.61 -24.33
C THR A 736 22.22 3.81 -23.93
N TRP A 737 22.67 3.22 -22.81
CA TRP A 737 24.06 3.29 -22.36
C TRP A 737 25.00 2.39 -23.17
N PHE A 738 24.46 1.35 -23.78
CA PHE A 738 25.19 0.46 -24.68
C PHE A 738 25.37 1.09 -26.07
N VAL A 739 24.35 1.81 -26.56
CA VAL A 739 24.34 2.43 -27.89
C VAL A 739 24.99 3.82 -27.91
N HIS A 740 24.91 4.61 -26.84
CA HIS A 740 25.46 5.96 -26.79
C HIS A 740 26.69 6.07 -25.88
N GLN A 741 27.79 6.61 -26.41
CA GLN A 741 29.06 6.79 -25.67
C GLN A 741 29.04 7.92 -24.61
N GLN A 742 27.95 8.69 -24.50
CA GLN A 742 27.76 9.71 -23.45
C GLN A 742 26.29 9.78 -23.00
N PRO A 743 26.00 10.10 -21.71
CA PRO A 743 24.63 10.26 -21.22
C PRO A 743 23.97 11.46 -21.93
N LEU A 744 22.94 11.19 -22.72
CA LEU A 744 22.20 12.21 -23.46
C LEU A 744 21.35 13.07 -22.52
N THR A 745 21.72 14.35 -22.38
CA THR A 745 20.71 15.42 -22.33
C THR A 745 19.83 15.30 -23.56
N MET A 746 18.55 14.98 -23.35
CA MET A 746 17.54 14.83 -24.40
C MET A 746 17.46 16.11 -25.26
N VAL A 747 18.01 16.06 -26.46
CA VAL A 747 17.69 17.02 -27.53
C VAL A 747 16.75 16.31 -28.49
N VAL A 748 15.48 16.73 -28.46
CA VAL A 748 14.43 16.30 -29.38
C VAL A 748 14.81 16.72 -30.80
N GLY A 749 14.86 15.79 -31.76
CA GLY A 749 14.82 16.15 -33.19
C GLY A 749 15.72 15.42 -34.20
N LYS A 750 16.47 14.37 -33.86
CA LYS A 750 17.18 13.56 -34.87
C LYS A 750 16.83 12.07 -34.77
N GLN A 751 16.31 11.51 -35.86
CA GLN A 751 16.18 10.07 -36.04
C GLN A 751 17.58 9.42 -36.03
N PRO A 752 17.80 8.32 -35.28
CA PRO A 752 19.04 7.56 -35.37
C PRO A 752 19.21 6.97 -36.77
N ALA A 753 20.46 6.79 -37.20
CA ALA A 753 20.79 6.07 -38.44
C ALA A 753 20.23 4.63 -38.40
N THR A 754 19.87 4.07 -39.56
CA THR A 754 19.22 2.75 -39.68
C THR A 754 20.00 1.60 -39.03
N ASP A 755 21.33 1.66 -39.04
CA ASP A 755 22.19 0.64 -38.42
C ASP A 755 22.14 0.71 -36.88
N ALA A 756 22.12 1.92 -36.30
CA ALA A 756 22.04 2.13 -34.85
C ALA A 756 20.68 1.73 -34.24
N THR A 757 19.62 1.69 -35.07
CA THR A 757 18.27 1.29 -34.65
C THR A 757 18.18 -0.23 -34.51
N THR A 758 18.85 -0.97 -35.40
CA THR A 758 18.90 -2.44 -35.37
C THR A 758 19.71 -2.93 -34.15
N ASP A 759 20.84 -2.27 -33.86
CA ASP A 759 21.64 -2.54 -32.67
C ASP A 759 20.89 -2.27 -31.36
N TYR A 760 20.10 -1.18 -31.30
CA TYR A 760 19.30 -0.84 -30.12
C TYR A 760 18.22 -1.87 -29.80
N GLU A 761 17.46 -2.32 -30.80
CA GLU A 761 16.39 -3.30 -30.57
C GLU A 761 16.95 -4.66 -30.16
N HIS A 762 18.08 -5.07 -30.77
CA HIS A 762 18.76 -6.31 -30.41
C HIS A 762 19.29 -6.29 -28.97
N VAL A 763 20.01 -5.22 -28.59
CA VAL A 763 20.49 -5.04 -27.21
C VAL A 763 19.32 -4.99 -26.22
N SER A 764 18.23 -4.31 -26.59
CA SER A 764 17.03 -4.26 -25.76
C SER A 764 16.43 -5.66 -25.56
N GLN A 765 16.40 -6.50 -26.59
CA GLN A 765 15.91 -7.88 -26.49
C GLN A 765 16.74 -8.74 -25.52
N GLU A 766 18.07 -8.70 -25.64
CA GLU A 766 18.96 -9.45 -24.75
C GLU A 766 18.83 -8.97 -23.28
N LEU A 767 18.74 -7.66 -23.06
CA LEU A 767 18.52 -7.09 -21.73
C LEU A 767 17.14 -7.46 -21.17
N ARG A 768 16.09 -7.55 -22.00
CA ARG A 768 14.76 -8.00 -21.57
C ARG A 768 14.80 -9.43 -21.04
N ASP A 769 15.40 -10.36 -21.80
CA ASP A 769 15.55 -11.76 -21.37
C ASP A 769 16.39 -11.86 -20.08
N PHE A 770 17.50 -11.11 -20.01
CA PHE A 770 18.34 -11.05 -18.81
C PHE A 770 17.57 -10.60 -17.55
N PHE A 771 16.92 -9.44 -17.59
CA PHE A 771 16.23 -8.91 -16.42
C PHE A 771 15.02 -9.75 -16.00
N ALA A 772 14.31 -10.36 -16.96
CA ALA A 772 13.22 -11.26 -16.65
C ALA A 772 13.71 -12.54 -15.96
N ARG A 773 14.79 -13.17 -16.47
CA ARG A 773 15.44 -14.33 -15.82
C ARG A 773 16.00 -14.00 -14.45
N LEU A 774 16.61 -12.83 -14.30
CA LEU A 774 17.14 -12.35 -13.02
C LEU A 774 16.03 -12.21 -11.98
N SER A 775 14.92 -11.58 -12.35
CA SER A 775 13.75 -11.48 -11.48
C SER A 775 13.15 -12.84 -11.14
N GLN A 776 13.10 -13.76 -12.10
CA GLN A 776 12.59 -15.11 -11.90
C GLN A 776 13.45 -15.90 -10.92
N LEU A 777 14.78 -15.83 -11.06
CA LEU A 777 15.75 -16.50 -10.20
C LEU A 777 15.60 -16.09 -8.73
N THR A 778 15.45 -14.79 -8.48
CA THR A 778 15.26 -14.28 -7.10
C THR A 778 13.97 -14.74 -6.45
N GLU A 779 12.94 -15.04 -7.24
CA GLU A 779 11.67 -15.62 -6.72
C GLU A 779 11.80 -17.13 -6.53
N ASP A 780 12.50 -17.83 -7.42
CA ASP A 780 12.71 -19.27 -7.33
C ASP A 780 13.65 -19.66 -6.19
N VAL A 781 14.62 -18.80 -5.86
CA VAL A 781 15.62 -19.01 -4.82
C VAL A 781 15.48 -17.94 -3.73
N PRO A 782 14.58 -18.11 -2.75
CA PRO A 782 14.39 -17.15 -1.65
C PRO A 782 15.64 -16.91 -0.80
N GLU A 783 16.57 -17.87 -0.80
CA GLU A 783 17.84 -17.80 -0.09
C GLU A 783 18.86 -16.86 -0.77
N PHE A 784 18.53 -16.26 -1.92
CA PHE A 784 19.39 -15.32 -2.60
C PHE A 784 19.50 -13.98 -1.82
N SER A 785 20.69 -13.64 -1.32
CA SER A 785 20.89 -12.46 -0.47
C SER A 785 21.60 -11.30 -1.16
N GLY A 786 22.35 -11.54 -2.24
CA GLY A 786 23.01 -10.48 -2.99
C GLY A 786 23.66 -10.93 -4.31
N MET A 787 23.81 -9.99 -5.25
CA MET A 787 24.54 -10.19 -6.51
C MET A 787 25.14 -8.90 -7.01
N GLU A 788 26.34 -8.94 -7.58
CA GLU A 788 26.90 -7.83 -8.35
C GLU A 788 27.47 -8.30 -9.69
N LEU A 789 26.96 -7.74 -10.80
CA LEU A 789 27.32 -8.08 -12.17
C LEU A 789 27.68 -6.82 -12.97
N ALA A 790 28.90 -6.74 -13.49
CA ALA A 790 29.26 -5.74 -14.48
C ALA A 790 28.97 -6.27 -15.90
N LEU A 791 28.09 -5.60 -16.65
CA LEU A 791 27.60 -6.04 -17.96
C LEU A 791 28.26 -5.28 -19.12
N GLY A 792 28.52 -6.00 -20.21
CA GLY A 792 29.00 -5.48 -21.49
C GLY A 792 28.42 -6.25 -22.68
N MET A 793 28.84 -5.92 -23.90
CA MET A 793 28.45 -6.62 -25.14
C MET A 793 29.70 -7.10 -25.91
N ASP A 794 29.56 -8.24 -26.57
CA ASP A 794 30.48 -8.70 -27.62
C ASP A 794 29.70 -9.13 -28.86
N GLY A 795 29.84 -8.35 -29.92
CA GLY A 795 28.94 -8.43 -31.06
C GLY A 795 27.49 -8.32 -30.60
N SER A 796 26.73 -9.40 -30.76
CA SER A 796 25.32 -9.50 -30.45
C SER A 796 25.01 -10.19 -29.11
N GLN A 797 26.00 -10.58 -28.31
CA GLN A 797 25.78 -11.34 -27.06
C GLN A 797 26.12 -10.52 -25.81
N LEU A 798 25.24 -10.60 -24.80
CA LEU A 798 25.45 -10.00 -23.48
C LEU A 798 26.54 -10.77 -22.71
N GLN A 799 27.42 -10.02 -22.05
CA GLN A 799 28.57 -10.56 -21.32
C GLN A 799 28.63 -9.99 -19.91
N TRP A 800 29.21 -10.75 -18.96
CA TRP A 800 29.58 -10.21 -17.64
C TRP A 800 31.10 -10.19 -17.44
N LYS A 801 31.57 -9.27 -16.61
CA LYS A 801 32.96 -9.14 -16.21
C LYS A 801 33.17 -9.69 -14.79
N ALA A 802 34.20 -10.51 -14.60
CA ALA A 802 34.65 -10.97 -13.29
C ALA A 802 35.42 -9.87 -12.52
N PRO A 803 35.41 -9.88 -11.16
CA PRO A 803 34.75 -10.86 -10.30
C PRO A 803 33.24 -10.63 -10.22
N VAL A 804 32.48 -11.72 -10.21
CA VAL A 804 31.06 -11.69 -9.86
C VAL A 804 30.94 -12.18 -8.43
N VAL A 805 30.19 -11.45 -7.62
CA VAL A 805 29.90 -11.83 -6.24
C VAL A 805 28.43 -12.19 -6.16
N VAL A 806 28.14 -13.44 -5.78
CA VAL A 806 26.78 -13.90 -5.47
C VAL A 806 26.77 -14.41 -4.04
N GLU A 807 25.83 -13.90 -3.25
CA GLU A 807 25.64 -14.26 -1.85
C GLU A 807 24.32 -15.02 -1.69
N VAL A 808 24.36 -16.11 -0.93
CA VAL A 808 23.19 -16.91 -0.56
C VAL A 808 23.16 -17.15 0.95
N GLY A 809 21.97 -17.24 1.54
CA GLY A 809 21.72 -17.48 2.96
C GLY A 809 21.05 -16.30 3.66
N ARG A 810 21.05 -16.30 5.01
CA ARG A 810 20.53 -15.15 5.76
C ARG A 810 21.49 -13.97 5.61
N PRO A 811 21.03 -12.76 5.21
CA PRO A 811 21.91 -11.61 5.08
C PRO A 811 22.58 -11.32 6.43
N SER A 812 23.88 -11.06 6.39
CA SER A 812 24.67 -10.72 7.59
C SER A 812 24.07 -9.48 8.28
N GLY A 813 23.56 -9.66 9.50
CA GLY A 813 22.87 -8.60 10.27
C GLY A 813 21.33 -8.67 10.30
N SER A 814 20.69 -9.67 9.68
CA SER A 814 19.25 -9.89 9.80
C SER A 814 18.88 -10.69 11.08
N GLU A 815 18.49 -10.00 12.14
CA GLU A 815 17.81 -10.61 13.30
C GLU A 815 16.27 -10.65 13.14
N GLY A 816 15.74 -10.33 11.96
CA GLY A 816 14.30 -10.30 11.68
C GLY A 816 13.80 -11.57 10.98
N PRO A 817 12.55 -12.02 11.25
CA PRO A 817 12.04 -13.27 10.71
C PRO A 817 11.73 -13.12 9.22
N VAL A 818 12.51 -13.80 8.37
CA VAL A 818 12.01 -14.28 7.08
C VAL A 818 11.21 -15.54 7.39
N LEU A 819 9.88 -15.36 7.50
CA LEU A 819 8.87 -16.43 7.56
C LEU A 819 9.21 -17.62 8.48
N GLU A 820 8.89 -17.47 9.78
CA GLU A 820 8.61 -18.60 10.69
C GLU A 820 7.11 -18.76 11.00
#